data_AF-A0A8D9GJ83-F1
#
_entry.id   AF-A0A8D9GJ83-F1
#
_cell.length_a   1.000
_cell.length_b   1.000
_cell.length_c   1.000
_cell.angle_alpha   90.00
_cell.angle_beta   90.00
_cell.angle_gamma   90.00
#
_symmetry.space_group_name_H-M   'P 1'
#
loop_
_entity.id
_entity.type
_entity.pdbx_description
1 polymer ?
#
loop_
_entity_poly.entity_id
_entity_poly.type
_entity_poly.pdbx_seq_one_letter_code
_entity_poly.pdbx_strand_id
1 'polypeptide(L)'
;MSFQYYALNSVQNNNFFCTKTTISPYFRKISRSPFTVAKSKPKGCSISCSKLPIQESKNSQETQHDDLSLIQWQHLQGEDAPQIGIGSSNSVIEEAVKRVKSILRNISDGEITISAYDTAWIALIDAGDKTPAFPSAVKWIVNNQLSDGSWGDAHLFSYHDRLINTLACVVALRSWNLFPHQSQKGITFFQENIEKLEEENDEHMPIGFEVAFPSLLEIARGINIDVPYDTPVLKDIYAKKELKLTRIPKEIMHKIPTTLLHSLEGMRDLDWEKLLKLQCQDGSFLFSPSSTAFAFMQTRDNNCLKYLRNAVERFNGGVPGAFPVDLFEHIWIVDRLQRLGISRYFEEEIKECLDYVHRYWTDKGICWARCSHVQDIDDTAMAFRLLRLHGYQVSADVFKNFEKEGEFFCFAGQSNQALTGMFNLYRASQLAFPKEEILKNAKEFSSKYLKHKQDIDELIDKWIIMKDLPGEIGFALEIPWYASLPRVETRFYIEQYGGENDVWIGNRNVKQVVSMPYVNNNEYLELAKQDYNNCQALHQLEWDTFQKWYEESRLYECGVCRNGLLECFYLAAATIFEKDRSDERMAWAKSSVLVKAISSSFGESSDSRVSLFDQFHNARRSDHHFNDRSMILDRPGSVQPSLLVGILIRTLNQISFDLFMSDGRDVKNLIYQLWEDWLEKWKLDGEGGEGELMLKMILSMKHNDLTSLFSHPNFVRLSEIINRIYLISQYSKASRNVEKEKIKIMENEMEQMVELVLSEIDTLRDVSITFLDVAKAFYYYFSCGNIDASTASHLIELVTKSPNLTSLTLLCFQLTNEIVRNLVESSRKLKYLNLSRSPKIDGRFLRDLGNSCKESPLETLILRNCVKLEEVFSMVDTKSLMRAAACCTMFNTCAMDRFAYAHVDLTTATSQVDSKVVCNLIHRAGKELRSLKLGSLARTYPSDCNPSLVNGPFLSTLSRNPDFIGNRLKSLGLYNIRSMNSSFEVLSVCSNLTDLRIVGLNNPFMHLFKILTEKCRLIEYLFIETYQLPSTIIDTVKGSHLIKFVTNSPNLTSLRLIRFRLTDEVARILAQSSRTLEYLNLSRSPTINGRFLRDVRNSCKESPLKTLIVRNCLKLQEKEVLELCNSLIKGNFKSIRHIDVSNKRGLVSDDGKRSYKPKFPLQKLKEERSDVTLVAEFPSLWSVKDYPVCHEEDDEELREIEMMEDDASSSDASSSDDESSDDESSDDESSEDDLG
;
A
#
# COMPACT_ATOMS: atom_id res chain seq x y z
N MET A 1 -22.71 20.95 50.97
CA MET A 1 -24.02 21.60 50.77
C MET A 1 -24.53 21.17 49.42
N SER A 2 -25.60 20.41 49.45
CA SER A 2 -26.34 19.77 48.36
C SER A 2 -27.18 20.76 47.58
N PHE A 3 -27.30 20.59 46.26
CA PHE A 3 -28.57 20.81 45.56
C PHE A 3 -28.69 19.86 44.34
N GLN A 4 -29.60 18.90 44.48
CA GLN A 4 -30.21 18.11 43.41
C GLN A 4 -31.40 18.87 42.84
N TYR A 5 -31.72 18.65 41.55
CA TYR A 5 -33.09 18.70 41.04
C TYR A 5 -33.29 17.61 39.97
N TYR A 6 -34.13 16.62 40.31
CA TYR A 6 -34.91 15.71 39.45
C TYR A 6 -36.10 16.53 38.83
N ALA A 7 -36.88 16.18 37.79
CA ALA A 7 -37.26 14.92 37.14
C ALA A 7 -38.13 15.20 35.87
N LEU A 8 -38.17 14.23 34.92
CA LEU A 8 -39.34 13.64 34.18
C LEU A 8 -40.25 14.59 33.34
N ASN A 9 -40.78 14.27 32.15
CA ASN A 9 -41.22 13.01 31.55
C ASN A 9 -41.51 13.13 30.02
N SER A 10 -41.59 11.97 29.37
CA SER A 10 -41.89 11.61 27.97
C SER A 10 -43.22 12.07 27.33
N VAL A 11 -43.32 12.06 25.98
CA VAL A 11 -44.27 11.24 25.15
C VAL A 11 -44.04 11.45 23.63
N GLN A 12 -44.26 10.37 22.89
CA GLN A 12 -44.08 10.05 21.45
C GLN A 12 -44.94 10.89 20.46
N ASN A 13 -44.49 11.08 19.20
CA ASN A 13 -44.99 10.32 18.03
C ASN A 13 -44.43 10.75 16.66
N ASN A 14 -44.37 9.76 15.77
CA ASN A 14 -43.96 9.76 14.36
C ASN A 14 -44.85 10.61 13.43
N ASN A 15 -44.29 11.19 12.35
CA ASN A 15 -44.51 10.76 10.95
C ASN A 15 -44.09 11.79 9.87
N PHE A 16 -43.80 11.21 8.71
CA PHE A 16 -43.23 11.71 7.46
C PHE A 16 -44.10 12.65 6.58
N PHE A 17 -43.38 13.31 5.64
CA PHE A 17 -43.72 13.77 4.27
C PHE A 17 -44.36 15.17 4.00
N CYS A 18 -43.56 15.97 3.26
CA CYS A 18 -43.85 16.65 1.97
C CYS A 18 -45.00 17.69 1.86
N THR A 19 -44.69 18.97 1.61
CA THR A 19 -44.62 19.60 0.26
C THR A 19 -44.71 21.14 0.28
N LYS A 20 -43.87 21.75 -0.58
CA LYS A 20 -44.10 22.89 -1.49
C LYS A 20 -44.57 24.27 -0.96
N THR A 21 -43.75 25.27 -1.32
CA THR A 21 -44.26 26.48 -2.00
C THR A 21 -43.34 26.90 -3.17
N THR A 22 -43.95 26.94 -4.35
CA THR A 22 -43.58 27.42 -5.71
C THR A 22 -43.11 28.89 -5.74
N ILE A 23 -42.07 29.35 -6.48
CA ILE A 23 -41.73 29.43 -7.93
C ILE A 23 -42.23 30.72 -8.67
N SER A 24 -41.25 31.58 -9.06
CA SER A 24 -41.02 32.26 -10.37
C SER A 24 -41.89 33.49 -10.75
N PRO A 25 -41.63 34.26 -11.85
CA PRO A 25 -40.68 34.07 -12.97
C PRO A 25 -39.96 35.30 -13.58
N TYR A 26 -38.89 35.07 -14.38
CA TYR A 26 -38.85 35.33 -15.84
C TYR A 26 -37.45 35.12 -16.45
N PHE A 27 -37.41 34.33 -17.53
CA PHE A 27 -36.30 34.11 -18.47
C PHE A 27 -36.82 34.43 -19.88
N ARG A 28 -36.01 35.02 -20.78
CA ARG A 28 -36.08 34.71 -22.23
C ARG A 28 -34.84 35.15 -23.02
N LYS A 29 -34.33 34.18 -23.80
CA LYS A 29 -33.32 34.24 -24.88
C LYS A 29 -33.84 34.98 -26.12
N ILE A 30 -32.97 35.64 -26.90
CA ILE A 30 -32.97 35.67 -28.38
C ILE A 30 -31.51 35.75 -28.92
N SER A 31 -31.29 35.12 -30.07
CA SER A 31 -30.06 34.87 -30.84
C SER A 31 -29.74 35.92 -31.92
N ARG A 32 -28.45 36.02 -32.35
CA ARG A 32 -27.93 35.97 -33.75
C ARG A 32 -26.56 36.66 -33.92
N SER A 33 -25.67 35.99 -34.67
CA SER A 33 -24.31 36.32 -35.13
C SER A 33 -24.28 37.41 -36.25
N PRO A 34 -23.14 38.01 -36.71
CA PRO A 34 -22.08 37.31 -37.50
C PRO A 34 -20.60 37.79 -37.38
N PHE A 35 -19.67 36.90 -37.76
CA PHE A 35 -18.33 37.06 -38.37
C PHE A 35 -17.52 38.37 -38.20
N THR A 36 -16.25 38.30 -37.74
CA THR A 36 -15.02 38.28 -38.60
C THR A 36 -13.71 38.19 -37.80
N VAL A 37 -12.69 37.62 -38.44
CA VAL A 37 -11.31 37.38 -38.02
C VAL A 37 -10.44 38.64 -38.13
N ALA A 38 -9.58 38.94 -37.14
CA ALA A 38 -8.25 39.52 -37.38
C ALA A 38 -7.30 39.41 -36.17
N LYS A 39 -6.04 39.12 -36.49
CA LYS A 39 -4.86 38.85 -35.65
C LYS A 39 -4.29 40.12 -35.01
N SER A 40 -3.69 40.03 -33.82
CA SER A 40 -2.23 40.24 -33.57
C SER A 40 -1.87 40.71 -32.14
N LYS A 41 -0.89 40.00 -31.55
CA LYS A 41 0.18 40.36 -30.58
C LYS A 41 -0.09 41.31 -29.40
N PRO A 42 0.41 40.99 -28.19
CA PRO A 42 1.05 41.98 -27.33
C PRO A 42 2.57 41.98 -27.53
N LYS A 43 3.11 43.19 -27.68
CA LYS A 43 4.53 43.54 -27.63
C LYS A 43 5.02 43.40 -26.19
N GLY A 44 6.25 42.92 -26.04
CA GLY A 44 7.06 43.13 -24.85
C GLY A 44 8.04 44.29 -25.00
N CYS A 45 8.98 44.29 -24.05
CA CYS A 45 10.20 45.11 -23.86
C CYS A 45 10.04 46.35 -22.97
N SER A 46 10.97 46.71 -22.08
CA SER A 46 12.16 46.11 -21.40
C SER A 46 12.99 47.30 -20.87
N ILE A 47 14.13 47.02 -20.21
CA ILE A 47 15.36 47.83 -19.97
C ILE A 47 15.55 48.07 -18.45
N SER A 48 16.70 47.78 -17.81
CA SER A 48 18.08 47.53 -18.28
C SER A 48 18.92 46.86 -17.18
N CYS A 49 19.91 46.06 -17.59
CA CYS A 49 21.27 46.19 -17.07
C CYS A 49 22.26 46.19 -18.25
N SER A 50 23.28 47.05 -18.16
CA SER A 50 24.09 47.63 -19.23
C SER A 50 25.33 46.80 -19.66
N LYS A 51 25.84 47.11 -20.86
CA LYS A 51 26.89 46.46 -21.66
C LYS A 51 28.33 46.91 -21.33
N LEU A 52 29.29 45.96 -21.33
CA LEU A 52 30.62 45.83 -22.04
C LEU A 52 31.62 47.03 -22.08
N PRO A 53 32.98 46.82 -22.09
CA PRO A 53 33.67 46.05 -23.15
C PRO A 53 34.94 45.23 -22.80
N ILE A 54 35.28 44.35 -23.75
CA ILE A 54 36.48 43.52 -23.91
C ILE A 54 37.62 44.37 -24.54
N GLN A 55 38.87 44.18 -24.10
CA GLN A 55 40.07 44.48 -24.90
C GLN A 55 41.17 43.41 -24.74
N GLU A 56 41.29 42.61 -25.80
CA GLU A 56 42.47 42.02 -26.48
C GLU A 56 43.70 41.45 -25.74
N SER A 57 43.91 40.14 -25.99
CA SER A 57 45.17 39.44 -26.36
C SER A 57 46.22 39.20 -25.25
N LYS A 58 46.94 38.06 -25.15
CA LYS A 58 47.34 37.01 -26.11
C LYS A 58 47.98 35.82 -25.35
N ASN A 59 47.72 34.60 -25.85
CA ASN A 59 48.50 33.33 -25.74
C ASN A 59 48.66 32.67 -24.35
N SER A 60 48.64 31.35 -24.13
CA SER A 60 48.60 30.07 -24.90
C SER A 60 48.66 28.98 -23.80
N GLN A 61 48.01 27.81 -23.78
CA GLN A 61 47.80 26.76 -24.78
C GLN A 61 46.74 25.78 -24.21
N GLU A 62 45.72 25.44 -24.99
CA GLU A 62 44.73 24.39 -24.73
C GLU A 62 45.25 23.02 -25.21
N THR A 63 44.93 21.96 -24.46
CA THR A 63 44.94 20.56 -24.91
C THR A 63 43.65 20.25 -25.67
N GLN A 64 43.79 19.82 -26.92
CA GLN A 64 42.71 19.35 -27.78
C GLN A 64 42.30 17.90 -27.49
N HIS A 65 41.00 17.68 -27.71
CA HIS A 65 40.32 16.40 -27.94
C HIS A 65 41.02 15.47 -28.93
N ASP A 66 40.85 14.17 -28.74
CA ASP A 66 40.58 13.25 -29.86
C ASP A 66 39.77 12.01 -29.42
N ASP A 67 39.00 11.53 -30.39
CA ASP A 67 37.98 10.48 -30.40
C ASP A 67 38.36 9.12 -29.78
N LEU A 68 37.39 8.44 -29.17
CA LEU A 68 37.42 6.99 -28.97
C LEU A 68 36.22 6.33 -29.66
N SER A 69 36.51 5.74 -30.80
CA SER A 69 35.68 4.88 -31.63
C SER A 69 35.34 3.54 -30.95
N LEU A 70 34.13 3.05 -31.25
CA LEU A 70 33.65 1.68 -31.07
C LEU A 70 34.74 0.63 -31.39
N ILE A 71 35.07 -0.24 -30.42
CA ILE A 71 35.60 -1.59 -30.70
C ILE A 71 34.89 -2.63 -29.81
N GLN A 72 34.48 -3.69 -30.51
CA GLN A 72 33.76 -4.92 -30.17
C GLN A 72 33.97 -5.54 -28.78
N TRP A 73 32.85 -5.75 -28.07
CA TRP A 73 32.71 -6.76 -27.01
C TRP A 73 32.37 -8.13 -27.61
N GLN A 74 33.37 -8.83 -28.14
CA GLN A 74 33.29 -10.28 -28.41
C GLN A 74 34.68 -10.90 -28.26
N HIS A 75 35.08 -11.18 -27.02
CA HIS A 75 35.96 -12.26 -26.57
C HIS A 75 36.52 -11.88 -25.20
N LEU A 76 36.03 -12.54 -24.15
CA LEU A 76 36.72 -12.85 -22.90
C LEU A 76 35.78 -13.79 -22.12
N GLN A 77 35.73 -15.05 -22.56
CA GLN A 77 35.59 -16.16 -21.63
C GLN A 77 36.98 -16.39 -21.06
N GLY A 78 37.12 -16.34 -19.74
CA GLY A 78 38.37 -16.62 -19.03
C GLY A 78 38.59 -15.65 -17.87
N GLU A 79 38.42 -16.19 -16.66
CA GLU A 79 39.11 -15.83 -15.41
C GLU A 79 39.47 -14.35 -15.22
N ASP A 80 38.58 -13.60 -14.58
CA ASP A 80 38.87 -12.69 -13.45
C ASP A 80 37.61 -11.88 -13.13
N ALA A 81 36.86 -12.34 -12.11
CA ALA A 81 35.78 -11.57 -11.52
C ALA A 81 36.40 -10.40 -10.72
N PRO A 82 35.87 -9.16 -10.82
CA PRO A 82 36.34 -8.07 -9.98
C PRO A 82 35.94 -8.38 -8.53
N GLN A 83 36.92 -8.63 -7.68
CA GLN A 83 36.73 -8.68 -6.24
C GLN A 83 36.25 -7.29 -5.77
N ILE A 84 35.01 -7.23 -5.30
CA ILE A 84 34.52 -6.09 -4.51
C ILE A 84 35.29 -6.15 -3.18
N GLY A 85 36.11 -5.14 -2.91
CA GLY A 85 36.88 -5.05 -1.67
C GLY A 85 35.98 -4.90 -0.44
N ILE A 86 35.69 -6.02 0.23
CA ILE A 86 34.93 -6.09 1.50
C ILE A 86 35.73 -5.53 2.70
N GLY A 87 37.04 -5.30 2.55
CA GLY A 87 37.91 -4.90 3.65
C GLY A 87 37.89 -3.41 4.07
N SER A 88 37.40 -2.48 3.23
CA SER A 88 37.57 -1.03 3.47
C SER A 88 36.44 -0.37 4.27
N SER A 89 35.23 -0.94 4.31
CA SER A 89 34.06 -0.31 4.93
C SER A 89 33.87 -0.67 6.41
N ASN A 90 34.29 -1.87 6.83
CA ASN A 90 34.14 -2.31 8.22
C ASN A 90 35.03 -1.49 9.19
N SER A 91 36.24 -1.11 8.78
CA SER A 91 37.12 -0.29 9.62
C SER A 91 36.55 1.10 9.90
N VAL A 92 35.83 1.69 8.93
CA VAL A 92 35.20 3.01 9.08
C VAL A 92 34.03 2.97 10.06
N ILE A 93 33.22 1.91 10.02
CA ILE A 93 32.12 1.69 10.98
C ILE A 93 32.68 1.48 12.39
N GLU A 94 33.73 0.66 12.56
CA GLU A 94 34.34 0.42 13.87
C GLU A 94 34.89 1.71 14.50
N GLU A 95 35.54 2.57 13.72
CA GLU A 95 36.02 3.86 14.21
C GLU A 95 34.89 4.81 14.58
N ALA A 96 33.83 4.87 13.76
CA ALA A 96 32.64 5.68 14.07
C ALA A 96 31.95 5.20 15.35
N VAL A 97 31.78 3.89 15.53
CA VAL A 97 31.23 3.28 16.76
C VAL A 97 32.10 3.65 17.96
N LYS A 98 33.42 3.60 17.87
CA LYS A 98 34.32 4.03 18.96
C LYS A 98 34.15 5.50 19.33
N ARG A 99 33.97 6.39 18.35
CA ARG A 99 33.70 7.82 18.61
C ARG A 99 32.36 8.01 19.34
N VAL A 100 31.29 7.37 18.88
CA VAL A 100 29.98 7.46 19.53
C VAL A 100 30.02 6.87 20.95
N LYS A 101 30.71 5.74 21.19
CA LYS A 101 30.93 5.22 22.54
C LYS A 101 31.64 6.21 23.45
N SER A 102 32.64 6.92 22.91
CA SER A 102 33.34 7.97 23.65
C SER A 102 32.42 9.13 24.00
N ILE A 103 31.46 9.49 23.15
CA ILE A 103 30.44 10.50 23.47
C ILE A 103 29.59 10.00 24.65
N LEU A 104 29.01 8.80 24.53
CA LEU A 104 28.11 8.23 25.54
C LEU A 104 28.74 8.13 26.94
N ARG A 105 30.01 7.70 27.01
CA ARG A 105 30.72 7.54 28.29
C ARG A 105 31.07 8.87 28.98
N ASN A 106 31.05 9.98 28.25
CA ASN A 106 31.41 11.30 28.75
C ASN A 106 30.20 12.22 28.96
N ILE A 107 28.97 11.69 28.87
CA ILE A 107 27.75 12.44 29.18
C ILE A 107 27.78 12.85 30.65
N SER A 108 27.35 14.09 30.93
CA SER A 108 27.32 14.66 32.28
C SER A 108 26.07 15.52 32.49
N ASP A 109 26.22 16.82 32.73
CA ASP A 109 25.13 17.76 32.99
C ASP A 109 24.43 18.28 31.71
N GLY A 110 24.84 17.81 30.53
CA GLY A 110 24.34 18.23 29.23
C GLY A 110 25.38 18.94 28.36
N GLU A 111 25.48 18.57 27.08
CA GLU A 111 26.18 19.35 26.06
C GLU A 111 25.17 20.18 25.27
N ILE A 112 25.17 21.48 25.51
CA ILE A 112 24.15 22.42 25.04
C ILE A 112 24.81 23.74 24.62
N THR A 113 24.31 24.36 23.54
CA THR A 113 24.85 25.64 23.07
C THR A 113 24.63 26.78 24.06
N ILE A 114 25.54 27.76 24.00
CA ILE A 114 25.52 28.92 24.90
C ILE A 114 24.43 29.90 24.50
N SER A 115 23.73 30.42 25.51
CA SER A 115 22.72 31.46 25.40
C SER A 115 23.38 32.83 25.60
N ALA A 116 23.29 33.72 24.61
CA ALA A 116 23.86 35.06 24.74
C ALA A 116 23.04 35.93 25.72
N TYR A 117 21.71 35.82 25.71
CA TYR A 117 20.82 36.46 26.68
C TYR A 117 21.14 36.08 28.14
N ASP A 118 21.24 34.79 28.45
CA ASP A 118 21.48 34.33 29.82
C ASP A 118 22.89 34.71 30.27
N THR A 119 23.88 34.61 29.38
CA THR A 119 25.24 35.08 29.64
C THR A 119 25.28 36.58 29.94
N ALA A 120 24.49 37.39 29.23
CA ALA A 120 24.34 38.82 29.51
C ALA A 120 23.72 39.11 30.88
N TRP A 121 22.71 38.34 31.30
CA TRP A 121 22.16 38.44 32.65
C TRP A 121 23.17 38.11 33.75
N ILE A 122 24.00 37.09 33.54
CA ILE A 122 25.09 36.79 34.48
C ILE A 122 26.13 37.93 34.49
N ALA A 123 26.45 38.47 33.32
CA ALA A 123 27.41 39.56 33.19
C ALA A 123 26.96 40.84 33.92
N LEU A 124 25.66 41.04 34.15
CA LEU A 124 25.11 42.18 34.90
C LEU A 124 25.31 42.09 36.42
N ILE A 125 25.74 40.94 36.97
CA ILE A 125 25.86 40.76 38.41
C ILE A 125 27.04 41.58 38.96
N ASP A 126 26.76 42.44 39.94
CA ASP A 126 27.78 43.20 40.68
C ASP A 126 28.42 42.34 41.78
N ALA A 127 29.76 42.31 41.82
CA ALA A 127 30.54 41.66 42.87
C ALA A 127 30.36 42.33 44.26
N GLY A 128 29.83 43.55 44.29
CA GLY A 128 29.64 44.38 45.48
C GLY A 128 30.58 45.59 45.53
N ASP A 129 31.51 45.69 44.58
CA ASP A 129 32.49 46.77 44.44
C ASP A 129 32.34 47.55 43.13
N LYS A 130 31.17 47.43 42.46
CA LYS A 130 30.88 48.01 41.15
C LYS A 130 31.76 47.42 40.04
N THR A 131 32.12 46.15 40.16
CA THR A 131 32.73 45.38 39.09
C THR A 131 31.91 44.12 38.78
N PRO A 132 32.02 43.55 37.56
CA PRO A 132 31.32 42.33 37.22
C PRO A 132 31.78 41.16 38.11
N ALA A 133 30.84 40.49 38.79
CA ALA A 133 31.11 39.28 39.57
C ALA A 133 31.66 38.13 38.71
N PHE A 134 31.31 38.12 37.43
CA PHE A 134 31.74 37.13 36.45
C PHE A 134 32.42 37.81 35.23
N PRO A 135 33.69 38.22 35.34
CA PRO A 135 34.40 38.87 34.24
C PRO A 135 34.53 37.98 32.98
N SER A 136 34.54 36.65 33.16
CA SER A 136 34.56 35.67 32.07
C SER A 136 33.31 35.75 31.20
N ALA A 137 32.13 36.01 31.78
CA ALA A 137 30.89 36.18 31.03
C ALA A 137 30.93 37.44 30.13
N VAL A 138 31.43 38.55 30.65
CA VAL A 138 31.66 39.78 29.86
C VAL A 138 32.61 39.51 28.70
N LYS A 139 33.71 38.79 28.96
CA LYS A 139 34.69 38.41 27.93
C LYS A 139 34.09 37.50 26.86
N TRP A 140 33.22 36.55 27.26
CA TRP A 140 32.52 35.69 26.32
C TRP A 140 31.64 36.50 25.38
N ILE A 141 30.86 37.46 25.88
CA ILE A 141 30.00 38.33 25.06
C ILE A 141 30.82 39.05 23.98
N VAL A 142 31.94 39.65 24.37
CA VAL A 142 32.79 40.41 23.45
C VAL A 142 33.39 39.53 22.35
N ASN A 143 33.76 38.30 22.69
CA ASN A 143 34.43 37.38 21.77
C ASN A 143 33.47 36.65 20.81
N ASN A 144 32.16 36.65 21.11
CA ASN A 144 31.16 35.88 20.36
C ASN A 144 30.11 36.77 19.66
N GLN A 145 30.42 38.05 19.42
CA GLN A 145 29.58 38.88 18.55
C GLN A 145 29.66 38.38 17.10
N LEU A 146 28.52 38.22 16.45
CA LEU A 146 28.43 37.82 15.04
C LEU A 146 28.91 38.94 14.12
N SER A 147 29.23 38.57 12.87
CA SER A 147 29.79 39.50 11.89
C SER A 147 28.87 40.68 11.53
N ASP A 148 27.56 40.49 11.63
CA ASP A 148 26.51 41.50 11.42
C ASP A 148 26.30 42.42 12.64
N GLY A 149 27.03 42.19 13.74
CA GLY A 149 26.90 42.96 14.98
C GLY A 149 25.88 42.39 15.98
N SER A 150 25.14 41.34 15.61
CA SER A 150 24.19 40.68 16.50
C SER A 150 24.83 39.62 17.41
N TRP A 151 24.04 39.09 18.33
CA TRP A 151 24.31 37.84 19.05
C TRP A 151 23.11 36.90 18.87
N GLY A 152 23.36 35.59 18.97
CA GLY A 152 22.34 34.54 18.83
C GLY A 152 22.89 33.35 18.04
N ASP A 153 21.99 32.52 17.51
CA ASP A 153 22.40 31.35 16.72
C ASP A 153 23.02 31.79 15.36
N ALA A 154 24.18 31.20 15.04
CA ALA A 154 24.93 31.55 13.84
C ALA A 154 24.43 30.83 12.57
N HIS A 155 23.75 29.69 12.72
CA HIS A 155 23.31 28.81 11.65
C HIS A 155 21.83 29.02 11.30
N LEU A 156 21.01 29.39 12.28
CA LEU A 156 19.60 29.73 12.11
C LEU A 156 19.36 31.21 12.44
N PHE A 157 18.86 31.97 11.46
CA PHE A 157 18.51 33.37 11.66
C PHE A 157 17.02 33.49 12.03
N SER A 158 16.73 33.98 13.23
CA SER A 158 15.41 34.44 13.65
C SER A 158 15.51 35.86 14.22
N TYR A 159 14.59 36.77 13.83
CA TYR A 159 14.63 38.14 14.35
C TYR A 159 14.35 38.17 15.85
N HIS A 160 13.38 37.40 16.33
CA HIS A 160 13.12 37.27 17.76
C HIS A 160 14.38 36.86 18.53
N ASP A 161 15.10 35.82 18.07
CA ASP A 161 16.34 35.35 18.71
C ASP A 161 17.44 36.42 18.65
N ARG A 162 17.73 36.96 17.46
CA ARG A 162 18.82 37.93 17.29
C ARG A 162 18.57 39.22 18.07
N LEU A 163 17.35 39.73 18.08
CA LEU A 163 17.03 41.01 18.74
C LEU A 163 17.11 40.91 20.27
N ILE A 164 16.55 39.86 20.88
CA ILE A 164 16.59 39.71 22.34
C ILE A 164 18.01 39.48 22.86
N ASN A 165 18.78 38.67 22.15
CA ASN A 165 20.19 38.40 22.46
C ASN A 165 21.06 39.64 22.35
N THR A 166 20.92 40.35 21.24
CA THR A 166 21.70 41.56 20.96
C THR A 166 21.40 42.64 21.98
N LEU A 167 20.12 42.87 22.29
CA LEU A 167 19.73 43.86 23.30
C LEU A 167 20.31 43.52 24.67
N ALA A 168 20.29 42.24 25.07
CA ALA A 168 20.79 41.83 26.38
C ALA A 168 22.30 42.05 26.48
N CYS A 169 23.05 41.64 25.45
CA CYS A 169 24.50 41.84 25.39
C CYS A 169 24.88 43.32 25.42
N VAL A 170 24.17 44.17 24.66
CA VAL A 170 24.38 45.63 24.66
C VAL A 170 24.12 46.21 26.05
N VAL A 171 23.01 45.83 26.71
CA VAL A 171 22.68 46.27 28.06
C VAL A 171 23.78 45.88 29.05
N ALA A 172 24.29 44.65 29.00
CA ALA A 172 25.38 44.21 29.86
C ALA A 172 26.68 45.01 29.63
N LEU A 173 27.10 45.20 28.38
CA LEU A 173 28.32 45.95 28.05
C LEU A 173 28.24 47.44 28.42
N ARG A 174 27.07 48.07 28.22
CA ARG A 174 26.84 49.48 28.58
C ARG A 174 26.74 49.70 30.07
N SER A 175 26.14 48.77 30.82
CA SER A 175 26.03 48.88 32.28
C SER A 175 27.40 48.99 32.96
N TRP A 176 28.43 48.36 32.40
CA TRP A 176 29.81 48.44 32.88
C TRP A 176 30.68 49.47 32.17
N ASN A 177 30.16 50.19 31.17
CA ASN A 177 30.92 51.08 30.28
C ASN A 177 32.15 50.41 29.62
N LEU A 178 32.04 49.12 29.31
CA LEU A 178 33.10 48.36 28.65
C LEU A 178 32.82 48.17 27.15
N PHE A 179 33.87 47.92 26.37
CA PHE A 179 33.83 47.52 24.96
C PHE A 179 32.84 48.33 24.06
N PRO A 180 33.04 49.66 23.92
CA PRO A 180 32.11 50.52 23.19
C PRO A 180 31.94 50.19 21.71
N HIS A 181 32.97 49.64 21.08
CA HIS A 181 32.90 49.27 19.68
C HIS A 181 31.88 48.14 19.43
N GLN A 182 31.93 47.06 20.21
CA GLN A 182 31.00 45.94 20.13
C GLN A 182 29.58 46.38 20.47
N SER A 183 29.44 47.20 21.51
CA SER A 183 28.14 47.77 21.89
C SER A 183 27.53 48.62 20.78
N GLN A 184 28.31 49.46 20.10
CA GLN A 184 27.81 50.31 19.02
C GLN A 184 27.32 49.48 17.83
N LYS A 185 28.06 48.42 17.46
CA LYS A 185 27.64 47.50 16.40
C LYS A 185 26.31 46.81 16.73
N GLY A 186 26.13 46.37 17.97
CA GLY A 186 24.87 45.76 18.41
C GLY A 186 23.69 46.73 18.38
N ILE A 187 23.92 47.99 18.78
CA ILE A 187 22.89 49.04 18.68
C ILE A 187 22.50 49.28 17.21
N THR A 188 23.48 49.38 16.31
CA THR A 188 23.22 49.54 14.87
C THR A 188 22.42 48.37 14.31
N PHE A 189 22.80 47.12 14.62
CA PHE A 189 22.02 45.95 14.21
C PHE A 189 20.58 46.01 14.72
N PHE A 190 20.37 46.36 15.99
CA PHE A 190 19.03 46.45 16.58
C PHE A 190 18.18 47.52 15.87
N GLN A 191 18.74 48.70 15.63
CA GLN A 191 18.07 49.80 14.93
C GLN A 191 17.66 49.42 13.51
N GLU A 192 18.51 48.70 12.78
CA GLU A 192 18.27 48.30 11.39
C GLU A 192 17.26 47.15 11.22
N ASN A 193 16.99 46.37 12.28
CA ASN A 193 16.22 45.13 12.18
C ASN A 193 14.96 45.07 13.04
N ILE A 194 14.76 45.99 13.99
CA ILE A 194 13.59 45.94 14.89
C ILE A 194 12.24 46.05 14.16
N GLU A 195 12.16 46.82 13.07
CA GLU A 195 10.92 46.95 12.28
C GLU A 195 10.54 45.66 11.55
N LYS A 196 11.53 44.82 11.23
CA LYS A 196 11.33 43.54 10.53
C LYS A 196 10.73 42.46 11.42
N LEU A 197 10.65 42.69 12.72
CA LEU A 197 10.00 41.78 13.66
C LEU A 197 8.50 41.61 13.36
N GLU A 198 7.85 42.61 12.76
CA GLU A 198 6.43 42.52 12.33
C GLU A 198 6.23 41.52 11.17
N GLU A 199 7.28 41.23 10.40
CA GLU A 199 7.23 40.30 9.26
C GLU A 199 7.49 38.85 9.68
N GLU A 200 7.95 38.59 10.91
CA GLU A 200 8.29 37.25 11.39
C GLU A 200 7.07 36.53 11.98
N ASN A 201 6.97 35.22 11.75
CA ASN A 201 5.86 34.41 12.25
C ASN A 201 5.94 34.28 13.79
N ASP A 202 4.86 34.67 14.48
CA ASP A 202 4.67 34.55 15.93
C ASP A 202 4.79 33.09 16.44
N GLU A 203 4.64 32.09 15.58
CA GLU A 203 4.72 30.66 15.95
C GLU A 203 6.09 30.24 16.49
N HIS A 204 7.18 30.83 15.99
CA HIS A 204 8.56 30.51 16.41
C HIS A 204 9.09 31.47 17.50
N MET A 205 8.22 32.30 18.08
CA MET A 205 8.60 33.25 19.11
C MET A 205 9.17 32.53 20.37
N PRO A 206 10.36 32.91 20.86
CA PRO A 206 10.97 32.33 22.05
C PRO A 206 10.10 32.44 23.30
N ILE A 207 10.30 31.50 24.23
CA ILE A 207 9.51 31.44 25.48
C ILE A 207 9.73 32.70 26.30
N GLY A 208 8.61 33.27 26.75
CA GLY A 208 8.65 34.45 27.60
C GLY A 208 9.10 35.72 26.87
N PHE A 209 9.34 35.69 25.54
CA PHE A 209 9.78 36.86 24.77
C PHE A 209 8.88 38.08 25.02
N GLU A 210 7.56 37.90 24.97
CA GLU A 210 6.56 38.96 25.22
C GLU A 210 6.69 39.62 26.60
N VAL A 211 7.34 38.96 27.57
CA VAL A 211 7.55 39.49 28.93
C VAL A 211 8.98 39.96 29.12
N ALA A 212 9.95 39.14 28.70
CA ALA A 212 11.38 39.36 28.82
C ALA A 212 11.87 40.53 27.95
N PHE A 213 11.44 40.59 26.68
CA PHE A 213 11.91 41.59 25.73
C PHE A 213 11.51 43.02 26.12
N PRO A 214 10.24 43.33 26.50
CA PRO A 214 9.89 44.67 26.97
C PRO A 214 10.50 44.99 28.34
N SER A 215 10.69 44.00 29.21
CA SER A 215 11.40 44.23 30.48
C SER A 215 12.85 44.66 30.25
N LEU A 216 13.52 44.04 29.27
CA LEU A 216 14.87 44.39 28.89
C LEU A 216 14.96 45.76 28.20
N LEU A 217 13.95 46.14 27.40
CA LEU A 217 13.84 47.47 26.81
C LEU A 217 13.71 48.57 27.88
N GLU A 218 12.98 48.33 28.97
CA GLU A 218 12.92 49.30 30.08
C GLU A 218 14.27 49.45 30.79
N ILE A 219 15.04 48.37 30.93
CA ILE A 219 16.41 48.45 31.46
C ILE A 219 17.29 49.27 30.52
N ALA A 220 17.23 49.01 29.21
CA ALA A 220 17.98 49.75 28.20
C ALA A 220 17.65 51.25 28.21
N ARG A 221 16.37 51.60 28.37
CA ARG A 221 15.90 52.98 28.52
C ARG A 221 16.47 53.63 29.77
N GLY A 222 16.51 52.90 30.89
CA GLY A 222 17.04 53.38 32.17
C GLY A 222 18.53 53.73 32.15
N ILE A 223 19.31 53.13 31.24
CA ILE A 223 20.75 53.41 31.07
C ILE A 223 21.07 54.23 29.80
N ASN A 224 20.06 54.87 29.21
CA ASN A 224 20.17 55.77 28.04
C ASN A 224 20.79 55.12 26.79
N ILE A 225 20.40 53.89 26.47
CA ILE A 225 20.73 53.28 25.16
C ILE A 225 19.80 53.84 24.09
N ASP A 226 20.38 54.31 22.98
CA ASP A 226 19.64 54.88 21.85
C ASP A 226 19.10 53.78 20.92
N VAL A 227 17.88 53.32 21.16
CA VAL A 227 17.15 52.38 20.30
C VAL A 227 15.73 52.88 20.02
N PRO A 228 15.06 52.41 18.95
CA PRO A 228 13.76 52.92 18.54
C PRO A 228 12.63 52.43 19.48
N TYR A 229 12.44 53.07 20.63
CA TYR A 229 11.47 52.64 21.64
C TYR A 229 9.99 52.80 21.21
N ASP A 230 9.71 53.70 20.28
CA ASP A 230 8.35 54.11 19.90
C ASP A 230 7.81 53.41 18.65
N THR A 231 8.55 52.42 18.12
CA THR A 231 8.17 51.64 16.93
C THR A 231 6.83 50.92 17.14
N PRO A 232 5.94 50.86 16.13
CA PRO A 232 4.62 50.23 16.25
C PRO A 232 4.66 48.80 16.81
N VAL A 233 5.60 47.96 16.34
CA VAL A 233 5.75 46.58 16.80
C VAL A 233 5.99 46.49 18.32
N LEU A 234 6.74 47.42 18.89
CA LEU A 234 7.01 47.43 20.32
C LEU A 234 5.75 47.76 21.12
N LYS A 235 4.90 48.68 20.64
CA LYS A 235 3.64 49.04 21.33
C LYS A 235 2.74 47.82 21.50
N ASP A 236 2.66 46.97 20.48
CA ASP A 236 1.91 45.71 20.55
C ASP A 236 2.53 44.75 21.58
N ILE A 237 3.86 44.57 21.57
CA ILE A 237 4.53 43.67 22.53
C ILE A 237 4.34 44.16 23.97
N TYR A 238 4.38 45.47 24.24
CA TYR A 238 4.06 46.01 25.58
C TYR A 238 2.60 45.74 25.98
N ALA A 239 1.65 45.80 25.04
CA ALA A 239 0.26 45.43 25.32
C ALA A 239 0.12 43.93 25.62
N LYS A 240 0.78 43.07 24.82
CA LYS A 240 0.87 41.62 25.05
C LYS A 240 1.46 41.30 26.42
N LYS A 241 2.51 42.01 26.84
CA LYS A 241 3.12 41.88 28.18
C LYS A 241 2.13 42.11 29.31
N GLU A 242 1.44 43.25 29.31
CA GLU A 242 0.50 43.60 30.39
C GLU A 242 -0.68 42.62 30.45
N LEU A 243 -1.19 42.22 29.29
CA LEU A 243 -2.22 41.19 29.19
C LEU A 243 -1.74 39.83 29.71
N LYS A 244 -0.48 39.47 29.49
CA LYS A 244 0.11 38.22 29.99
C LYS A 244 0.36 38.29 31.50
N LEU A 245 0.87 39.41 32.01
CA LEU A 245 1.10 39.62 33.45
C LEU A 245 -0.20 39.59 34.27
N THR A 246 -1.33 40.07 33.72
CA THR A 246 -2.64 40.00 34.40
C THR A 246 -3.22 38.58 34.44
N ARG A 247 -2.85 37.72 33.49
CA ARG A 247 -3.25 36.29 33.46
C ARG A 247 -2.38 35.41 34.36
N ILE A 248 -1.20 35.87 34.76
CA ILE A 248 -0.32 35.11 35.65
C ILE A 248 -0.93 35.08 37.06
N PRO A 249 -1.24 33.89 37.60
CA PRO A 249 -1.75 33.77 38.96
C PRO A 249 -0.60 33.98 39.96
N LYS A 250 -0.29 35.25 40.25
CA LYS A 250 0.84 35.63 41.14
C LYS A 250 0.76 34.91 42.49
N GLU A 251 -0.42 34.71 43.07
CA GLU A 251 -0.56 33.97 44.32
C GLU A 251 -0.12 32.51 44.23
N ILE A 252 -0.40 31.84 43.11
CA ILE A 252 -0.05 30.44 42.89
C ILE A 252 1.47 30.33 42.67
N MET A 253 2.04 31.24 41.89
CA MET A 253 3.48 31.28 41.60
C MET A 253 4.36 31.39 42.86
N HIS A 254 3.86 32.04 43.93
CA HIS A 254 4.59 32.17 45.20
C HIS A 254 4.30 31.02 46.19
N LYS A 255 3.38 30.10 45.87
CA LYS A 255 2.98 28.98 46.75
C LYS A 255 3.48 27.63 46.26
N ILE A 256 3.49 27.42 44.94
CA ILE A 256 3.88 26.14 44.33
C ILE A 256 4.88 26.37 43.18
N PRO A 257 5.80 25.42 42.93
CA PRO A 257 6.68 25.47 41.78
C PRO A 257 5.89 25.43 40.47
N THR A 258 6.17 26.35 39.56
CA THR A 258 5.56 26.43 38.22
C THR A 258 6.61 26.84 37.19
N THR A 259 6.31 26.68 35.89
CA THR A 259 7.22 27.10 34.81
C THR A 259 7.57 28.58 34.82
N LEU A 260 6.75 29.42 35.48
CA LEU A 260 6.98 30.85 35.67
C LEU A 260 8.30 31.15 36.41
N LEU A 261 8.78 30.21 37.24
CA LEU A 261 10.08 30.34 37.92
C LEU A 261 11.25 30.41 36.92
N HIS A 262 11.08 29.95 35.68
CA HIS A 262 12.10 30.03 34.65
C HIS A 262 12.25 31.43 34.03
N SER A 263 11.34 32.37 34.28
CA SER A 263 11.32 33.69 33.63
C SER A 263 11.08 34.85 34.62
N LEU A 264 11.65 34.78 35.82
CA LEU A 264 11.43 35.79 36.87
C LEU A 264 12.00 37.16 36.51
N GLU A 265 13.05 37.22 35.69
CA GLU A 265 13.71 38.45 35.26
C GLU A 265 12.80 39.38 34.43
N GLY A 266 11.74 38.84 33.84
CA GLY A 266 10.73 39.60 33.13
C GLY A 266 9.62 40.16 34.02
N MET A 267 9.54 39.77 35.30
CA MET A 267 8.41 40.03 36.18
C MET A 267 8.65 41.18 37.17
N ARG A 268 7.56 41.76 37.67
CA ARG A 268 7.57 42.85 38.66
C ARG A 268 6.77 42.49 39.91
N ASP A 269 7.10 43.14 41.02
CA ASP A 269 6.43 43.00 42.33
C ASP A 269 6.47 41.57 42.88
N LEU A 270 7.68 41.00 42.94
CA LEU A 270 7.92 39.64 43.44
C LEU A 270 8.19 39.63 44.94
N ASP A 271 7.62 38.64 45.63
CA ASP A 271 7.88 38.36 47.04
C ASP A 271 8.98 37.31 47.17
N TRP A 272 10.23 37.79 47.30
CA TRP A 272 11.42 36.95 47.34
C TRP A 272 11.48 36.00 48.55
N GLU A 273 10.87 36.38 49.68
CA GLU A 273 10.84 35.51 50.86
C GLU A 273 10.05 34.22 50.58
N LYS A 274 8.98 34.33 49.77
CA LYS A 274 8.21 33.17 49.32
C LYS A 274 8.90 32.43 48.18
N LEU A 275 9.44 33.14 47.19
CA LEU A 275 10.08 32.51 46.03
C LEU A 275 11.31 31.69 46.40
N LEU A 276 12.14 32.14 47.36
CA LEU A 276 13.31 31.37 47.81
C LEU A 276 12.94 29.99 48.40
N LYS A 277 11.71 29.82 48.90
CA LYS A 277 11.20 28.51 49.37
C LYS A 277 10.91 27.54 48.22
N LEU A 278 10.86 28.02 46.99
CA LEU A 278 10.60 27.26 45.76
C LEU A 278 11.88 27.03 44.94
N GLN A 279 13.05 27.44 45.45
CA GLN A 279 14.35 27.24 44.81
C GLN A 279 14.62 25.73 44.58
N CYS A 280 15.23 25.40 43.46
CA CYS A 280 15.69 24.05 43.17
C CYS A 280 16.85 23.64 44.11
N GLN A 281 17.07 22.33 44.27
CA GLN A 281 18.09 21.82 45.18
C GLN A 281 19.53 22.21 44.78
N ASP A 282 19.74 22.49 43.50
CA ASP A 282 21.02 22.96 42.95
C ASP A 282 21.26 24.47 43.17
N GLY A 283 20.26 25.19 43.67
CA GLY A 283 20.29 26.64 43.88
C GLY A 283 19.67 27.46 42.75
N SER A 284 19.19 26.82 41.67
CA SER A 284 18.57 27.51 40.54
C SER A 284 17.10 27.85 40.78
N PHE A 285 16.59 28.79 39.98
CA PHE A 285 15.15 28.96 39.76
C PHE A 285 14.75 28.25 38.46
N LEU A 286 14.18 27.06 38.62
CA LEU A 286 13.79 26.13 37.54
C LEU A 286 14.86 25.98 36.45
N PHE A 287 16.13 25.83 36.84
CA PHE A 287 17.24 25.56 35.93
C PHE A 287 17.54 26.68 34.93
N SER A 288 17.03 27.91 35.14
CA SER A 288 17.33 29.07 34.28
C SER A 288 18.48 29.91 34.86
N PRO A 289 19.60 30.09 34.13
CA PRO A 289 20.67 30.99 34.57
C PRO A 289 20.25 32.46 34.65
N SER A 290 19.50 32.99 33.69
CA SER A 290 19.00 34.39 33.76
C SER A 290 18.03 34.62 34.92
N SER A 291 17.08 33.73 35.15
CA SER A 291 16.14 33.85 36.29
C SER A 291 16.90 33.80 37.62
N THR A 292 17.89 32.91 37.72
CA THR A 292 18.73 32.78 38.92
C THR A 292 19.67 33.97 39.12
N ALA A 293 20.22 34.52 38.04
CA ALA A 293 21.02 35.75 38.07
C ALA A 293 20.19 36.94 38.58
N PHE A 294 18.98 37.10 38.07
CA PHE A 294 18.06 38.12 38.54
C PHE A 294 17.70 37.93 40.02
N ALA A 295 17.37 36.71 40.44
CA ALA A 295 17.10 36.40 41.84
C ALA A 295 18.31 36.73 42.74
N PHE A 296 19.52 36.42 42.30
CA PHE A 296 20.73 36.76 43.04
C PHE A 296 20.93 38.27 43.17
N MET A 297 20.69 39.05 42.12
CA MET A 297 20.78 40.51 42.18
C MET A 297 19.84 41.12 43.23
N GLN A 298 18.66 40.52 43.43
CA GLN A 298 17.65 41.00 44.36
C GLN A 298 17.84 40.51 45.80
N THR A 299 18.38 39.29 45.98
CA THR A 299 18.41 38.60 47.28
C THR A 299 19.80 38.40 47.88
N ARG A 300 20.84 38.40 47.04
CA ARG A 300 22.21 37.99 47.38
C ARG A 300 22.31 36.58 47.96
N ASP A 301 21.40 35.69 47.58
CA ASP A 301 21.39 34.30 48.03
C ASP A 301 22.64 33.51 47.58
N ASN A 302 23.24 32.76 48.51
CA ASN A 302 24.48 32.04 48.26
C ASN A 302 24.28 30.79 47.36
N ASN A 303 23.10 30.16 47.39
CA ASN A 303 22.83 28.99 46.56
C ASN A 303 22.68 29.40 45.10
N CYS A 304 22.00 30.51 44.82
CA CYS A 304 21.96 31.11 43.48
C CYS A 304 23.38 31.35 42.93
N LEU A 305 24.26 31.95 43.75
CA LEU A 305 25.63 32.23 43.34
C LEU A 305 26.44 30.95 43.07
N LYS A 306 26.23 29.90 43.87
CA LYS A 306 26.88 28.60 43.69
C LYS A 306 26.46 27.96 42.36
N TYR A 307 25.17 27.95 42.05
CA TYR A 307 24.66 27.46 40.77
C TYR A 307 25.29 28.20 39.58
N LEU A 308 25.30 29.53 39.62
CA LEU A 308 25.83 30.36 38.54
C LEU A 308 27.34 30.14 38.34
N ARG A 309 28.12 30.01 39.42
CA ARG A 309 29.55 29.67 39.34
C ARG A 309 29.77 28.34 38.62
N ASN A 310 29.03 27.31 39.00
CA ASN A 310 29.15 25.99 38.37
C ASN A 310 28.85 26.06 36.87
N ALA A 311 27.79 26.76 36.47
CA ALA A 311 27.44 26.93 35.05
C ALA A 311 28.53 27.69 34.29
N VAL A 312 29.00 28.83 34.81
CA VAL A 312 30.06 29.65 34.17
C VAL A 312 31.37 28.89 34.05
N GLU A 313 31.73 28.09 35.06
CA GLU A 313 32.94 27.24 35.04
C GLU A 313 32.83 26.14 33.99
N ARG A 314 31.68 25.46 33.88
CA ARG A 314 31.43 24.40 32.91
C ARG A 314 31.52 24.87 31.45
N PHE A 315 31.13 26.11 31.18
CA PHE A 315 30.99 26.67 29.84
C PHE A 315 31.99 27.82 29.55
N ASN A 316 33.07 27.90 30.33
CA ASN A 316 34.19 28.81 30.11
C ASN A 316 33.79 30.29 29.94
N GLY A 317 32.85 30.77 30.76
CA GLY A 317 32.35 32.15 30.72
C GLY A 317 30.91 32.26 30.23
N GLY A 318 30.56 31.55 29.16
CA GLY A 318 29.18 31.48 28.67
C GLY A 318 28.29 30.66 29.60
N VAL A 319 26.97 30.76 29.42
CA VAL A 319 26.00 29.80 29.99
C VAL A 319 24.86 29.51 29.01
N PRO A 320 24.25 28.30 29.04
CA PRO A 320 23.08 27.97 28.23
C PRO A 320 21.80 28.60 28.81
N GLY A 321 20.68 28.46 28.11
CA GLY A 321 19.38 28.97 28.58
C GLY A 321 18.71 28.08 29.65
N ALA A 322 19.08 26.80 29.73
CA ALA A 322 18.70 25.89 30.80
C ALA A 322 19.89 25.00 31.16
N PHE A 323 20.12 24.77 32.46
CA PHE A 323 21.18 23.91 32.95
C PHE A 323 20.85 23.34 34.34
N PRO A 324 21.08 22.05 34.62
CA PRO A 324 21.51 21.00 33.69
C PRO A 324 20.39 20.60 32.70
N VAL A 325 20.73 19.77 31.71
CA VAL A 325 19.79 19.11 30.78
C VAL A 325 20.12 17.61 30.66
N ASP A 326 20.59 17.03 31.77
CA ASP A 326 21.13 15.68 31.84
C ASP A 326 20.09 14.62 31.47
N LEU A 327 18.91 14.62 32.10
CA LEU A 327 17.90 13.59 31.82
C LEU A 327 17.42 13.67 30.37
N PHE A 328 17.15 14.87 29.87
CA PHE A 328 16.76 15.09 28.47
C PHE A 328 17.79 14.52 27.49
N GLU A 329 19.08 14.83 27.70
CA GLU A 329 20.16 14.37 26.82
C GLU A 329 20.28 12.84 26.82
N HIS A 330 20.31 12.19 27.99
CA HIS A 330 20.39 10.72 28.09
C HIS A 330 19.21 10.04 27.37
N ILE A 331 17.99 10.52 27.63
CA ILE A 331 16.75 9.97 27.09
C ILE A 331 16.73 10.08 25.56
N TRP A 332 17.01 11.28 25.04
CA TRP A 332 16.93 11.50 23.60
C TRP A 332 18.04 10.80 22.84
N ILE A 333 19.27 10.72 23.37
CA ILE A 333 20.34 9.96 22.71
C ILE A 333 19.94 8.50 22.52
N VAL A 334 19.41 7.86 23.57
CA VAL A 334 18.95 6.47 23.49
C VAL A 334 17.83 6.33 22.44
N ASP A 335 16.84 7.22 22.43
CA ASP A 335 15.77 7.19 21.44
C ASP A 335 16.28 7.36 20.01
N ARG A 336 17.21 8.29 19.77
CA ARG A 336 17.80 8.52 18.44
C ARG A 336 18.58 7.31 17.96
N LEU A 337 19.43 6.72 18.80
CA LEU A 337 20.22 5.53 18.44
C LEU A 337 19.33 4.32 18.13
N GLN A 338 18.23 4.13 18.87
CA GLN A 338 17.26 3.06 18.62
C GLN A 338 16.51 3.26 17.31
N ARG A 339 15.95 4.46 17.08
CA ARG A 339 15.19 4.78 15.87
C ARG A 339 16.07 4.81 14.62
N LEU A 340 17.35 5.18 14.74
CA LEU A 340 18.33 5.07 13.67
C LEU A 340 18.80 3.63 13.42
N GLY A 341 18.36 2.67 14.23
CA GLY A 341 18.60 1.25 14.02
C GLY A 341 20.04 0.80 14.28
N ILE A 342 20.81 1.59 15.04
CA ILE A 342 22.24 1.36 15.36
C ILE A 342 22.50 1.10 16.85
N SER A 343 21.45 1.06 17.68
CA SER A 343 21.57 0.88 19.14
C SER A 343 22.31 -0.39 19.58
N ARG A 344 22.27 -1.48 18.79
CA ARG A 344 22.94 -2.76 19.08
C ARG A 344 24.47 -2.64 19.21
N TYR A 345 25.07 -1.58 18.69
CA TYR A 345 26.51 -1.31 18.88
C TYR A 345 26.84 -0.73 20.26
N PHE A 346 25.83 -0.27 20.99
CA PHE A 346 25.95 0.58 22.18
C PHE A 346 25.16 0.02 23.37
N GLU A 347 24.90 -1.29 23.44
CA GLU A 347 24.03 -1.89 24.48
C GLU A 347 24.52 -1.59 25.91
N GLU A 348 25.83 -1.72 26.15
CA GLU A 348 26.46 -1.40 27.45
C GLU A 348 26.25 0.08 27.80
N GLU A 349 26.59 0.97 26.89
CA GLU A 349 26.48 2.41 27.10
C GLU A 349 25.01 2.87 27.25
N ILE A 350 24.07 2.29 26.49
CA ILE A 350 22.63 2.56 26.62
C ILE A 350 22.14 2.11 27.99
N LYS A 351 22.58 0.95 28.48
CA LYS A 351 22.23 0.47 29.81
C LYS A 351 22.71 1.46 30.89
N GLU A 352 23.94 1.95 30.81
CA GLU A 352 24.46 2.96 31.74
C GLU A 352 23.62 4.25 31.72
N CYS A 353 23.23 4.72 30.53
CA CYS A 353 22.36 5.88 30.38
C CYS A 353 20.99 5.66 31.04
N LEU A 354 20.37 4.50 30.85
CA LEU A 354 19.05 4.20 31.42
C LEU A 354 19.12 3.92 32.93
N ASP A 355 20.21 3.35 33.43
CA ASP A 355 20.49 3.24 34.86
C ASP A 355 20.59 4.64 35.51
N TYR A 356 21.18 5.61 34.81
CA TYR A 356 21.20 7.00 35.25
C TYR A 356 19.79 7.61 35.28
N VAL A 357 19.01 7.47 34.20
CA VAL A 357 17.64 7.99 34.13
C VAL A 357 16.75 7.37 35.21
N HIS A 358 16.82 6.05 35.40
CA HIS A 358 16.05 5.32 36.40
C HIS A 358 16.39 5.78 37.83
N ARG A 359 17.66 6.09 38.11
CA ARG A 359 18.09 6.60 39.43
C ARG A 359 17.37 7.88 39.84
N TYR A 360 16.99 8.71 38.88
CA TYR A 360 16.29 9.98 39.10
C TYR A 360 14.80 9.93 38.73
N TRP A 361 14.28 8.76 38.35
CA TRP A 361 12.87 8.54 38.12
C TRP A 361 12.06 8.70 39.42
N THR A 362 10.86 9.29 39.33
CA THR A 362 9.99 9.49 40.50
C THR A 362 8.53 9.17 40.16
N ASP A 363 7.72 8.89 41.19
CA ASP A 363 6.27 8.66 41.04
C ASP A 363 5.50 9.88 40.51
N LYS A 364 6.11 11.07 40.53
CA LYS A 364 5.55 12.31 39.96
C LYS A 364 5.98 12.56 38.53
N GLY A 365 6.95 11.79 38.03
CA GLY A 365 7.59 11.96 36.73
C GLY A 365 8.94 12.66 36.85
N ILE A 366 9.44 13.11 35.73
CA ILE A 366 10.71 13.82 35.61
C ILE A 366 10.53 15.06 34.73
N CYS A 367 11.58 15.87 34.66
CA CYS A 367 11.74 16.85 33.58
C CYS A 367 13.14 16.71 32.98
N TRP A 368 13.54 17.65 32.12
CA TRP A 368 14.85 17.66 31.46
C TRP A 368 16.07 17.60 32.40
N ALA A 369 15.90 17.92 33.68
CA ALA A 369 16.94 17.99 34.69
C ALA A 369 16.62 17.11 35.91
N ARG A 370 17.65 16.49 36.49
CA ARG A 370 17.51 15.72 37.74
C ARG A 370 17.03 16.57 38.92
N CYS A 371 16.41 15.92 39.91
CA CYS A 371 16.01 16.51 41.20
C CYS A 371 15.06 17.73 41.10
N SER A 372 14.24 17.79 40.05
CA SER A 372 13.23 18.85 39.88
C SER A 372 11.98 18.63 40.72
N HIS A 373 11.41 19.73 41.22
CA HIS A 373 10.07 19.74 41.82
C HIS A 373 8.96 19.93 40.79
N VAL A 374 9.29 20.30 39.54
CA VAL A 374 8.35 20.46 38.43
C VAL A 374 8.65 19.38 37.39
N GLN A 375 7.64 18.59 37.04
CA GLN A 375 7.74 17.52 36.05
C GLN A 375 7.04 17.93 34.77
N ASP A 376 7.39 17.27 33.68
CA ASP A 376 6.88 17.58 32.36
C ASP A 376 6.56 16.30 31.60
N ILE A 377 5.45 16.31 30.84
CA ILE A 377 4.94 15.10 30.19
C ILE A 377 5.86 14.54 29.11
N ASP A 378 6.74 15.36 28.52
CA ASP A 378 7.52 14.98 27.36
C ASP A 378 8.68 14.08 27.80
N ASP A 379 9.51 14.59 28.71
CA ASP A 379 10.59 13.82 29.34
C ASP A 379 10.03 12.62 30.12
N THR A 380 8.90 12.80 30.81
CA THR A 380 8.24 11.70 31.54
C THR A 380 7.76 10.60 30.59
N ALA A 381 7.11 10.93 29.47
CA ALA A 381 6.63 9.94 28.50
C ALA A 381 7.80 9.21 27.82
N MET A 382 8.84 9.94 27.46
CA MET A 382 10.04 9.39 26.85
C MET A 382 10.78 8.44 27.78
N ALA A 383 11.10 8.87 29.01
CA ALA A 383 11.74 8.01 30.01
C ALA A 383 10.87 6.80 30.35
N PHE A 384 9.56 6.98 30.59
CA PHE A 384 8.65 5.88 30.86
C PHE A 384 8.73 4.79 29.80
N ARG A 385 8.64 5.20 28.53
CA ARG A 385 8.71 4.26 27.39
C ARG A 385 10.04 3.55 27.33
N LEU A 386 11.16 4.27 27.41
CA LEU A 386 12.50 3.68 27.30
C LEU A 386 12.80 2.76 28.49
N LEU A 387 12.53 3.21 29.72
CA LEU A 387 12.70 2.41 30.93
C LEU A 387 11.87 1.13 30.85
N ARG A 388 10.60 1.21 30.45
CA ARG A 388 9.74 0.04 30.30
C ARG A 388 10.23 -0.93 29.22
N LEU A 389 10.63 -0.45 28.03
CA LEU A 389 11.19 -1.29 26.98
C LEU A 389 12.46 -2.01 27.44
N HIS A 390 13.22 -1.37 28.33
CA HIS A 390 14.46 -1.89 28.88
C HIS A 390 14.30 -2.75 30.14
N GLY A 391 13.07 -3.07 30.55
CA GLY A 391 12.77 -3.98 31.65
C GLY A 391 12.73 -3.34 33.04
N TYR A 392 12.85 -2.02 33.14
CA TYR A 392 12.70 -1.32 34.41
C TYR A 392 11.23 -1.24 34.82
N GLN A 393 10.98 -1.44 36.11
CA GLN A 393 9.64 -1.39 36.68
C GLN A 393 9.22 0.07 36.90
N VAL A 394 8.44 0.59 35.96
CA VAL A 394 7.89 1.96 36.01
C VAL A 394 6.36 1.93 35.97
N SER A 395 5.72 2.71 36.86
CA SER A 395 4.26 2.79 36.97
C SER A 395 3.68 3.85 36.03
N ALA A 396 2.60 3.51 35.33
CA ALA A 396 1.86 4.46 34.50
C ALA A 396 1.10 5.52 35.31
N ASP A 397 0.99 5.36 36.64
CA ASP A 397 0.34 6.34 37.51
C ASP A 397 1.01 7.71 37.48
N VAL A 398 2.27 7.77 37.02
CA VAL A 398 3.00 9.00 36.76
C VAL A 398 2.23 9.99 35.88
N PHE A 399 1.43 9.48 34.93
CA PHE A 399 0.65 10.30 34.00
C PHE A 399 -0.59 10.95 34.61
N LYS A 400 -1.05 10.48 35.78
CA LYS A 400 -2.18 11.09 36.51
C LYS A 400 -1.91 12.56 36.89
N ASN A 401 -0.64 12.93 37.04
CA ASN A 401 -0.25 14.32 37.37
C ASN A 401 -0.46 15.29 36.19
N PHE A 402 -0.56 14.77 34.97
CA PHE A 402 -0.71 15.54 33.74
C PHE A 402 -2.13 15.48 33.16
N GLU A 403 -2.99 14.64 33.75
CA GLU A 403 -4.36 14.45 33.32
C GLU A 403 -5.31 15.40 34.06
N LYS A 404 -6.26 15.97 33.33
CA LYS A 404 -7.37 16.73 33.88
C LYS A 404 -8.58 16.61 32.96
N GLU A 405 -9.67 16.08 33.50
CA GLU A 405 -10.97 15.95 32.80
C GLU A 405 -10.88 15.13 31.49
N GLY A 406 -10.00 14.13 31.45
CA GLY A 406 -9.74 13.27 30.29
C GLY A 406 -8.77 13.86 29.27
N GLU A 407 -8.26 15.08 29.49
CA GLU A 407 -7.24 15.71 28.67
C GLU A 407 -5.86 15.64 29.33
N PHE A 408 -4.81 15.62 28.51
CA PHE A 408 -3.43 15.60 28.97
C PHE A 408 -2.74 16.91 28.63
N PHE A 409 -1.93 17.39 29.56
CA PHE A 409 -1.22 18.65 29.44
C PHE A 409 0.27 18.45 29.63
N CYS A 410 1.03 19.35 29.03
CA CYS A 410 2.46 19.42 29.19
C CYS A 410 2.84 19.48 30.68
N PHE A 411 2.36 20.48 31.41
CA PHE A 411 2.71 20.73 32.81
C PHE A 411 1.45 20.67 33.67
N ALA A 412 1.59 20.14 34.89
CA ALA A 412 0.51 20.12 35.86
C ALA A 412 -0.05 21.54 36.11
N GLY A 413 -1.37 21.69 36.03
CA GLY A 413 -2.07 22.95 36.26
C GLY A 413 -1.95 23.99 35.15
N GLN A 414 -1.40 23.64 33.98
CA GLN A 414 -1.29 24.52 32.82
C GLN A 414 -2.09 23.96 31.64
N SER A 415 -2.40 24.81 30.66
CA SER A 415 -3.15 24.45 29.46
C SER A 415 -2.25 24.22 28.23
N ASN A 416 -0.93 24.13 28.41
CA ASN A 416 -0.01 23.95 27.29
C ASN A 416 -0.10 22.50 26.77
N GLN A 417 -0.23 22.33 25.46
CA GLN A 417 -0.28 21.04 24.77
C GLN A 417 0.66 21.12 23.56
N ALA A 418 1.92 20.77 23.78
CA ALA A 418 2.94 20.71 22.74
C ALA A 418 2.72 19.51 21.82
N LEU A 419 2.99 19.67 20.53
CA LEU A 419 2.79 18.60 19.54
C LEU A 419 3.73 17.41 19.81
N THR A 420 5.01 17.68 20.04
CA THR A 420 6.05 16.71 20.41
C THR A 420 5.75 15.99 21.72
N GLY A 421 5.36 16.73 22.76
CA GLY A 421 4.95 16.14 24.04
C GLY A 421 3.76 15.19 23.90
N MET A 422 2.76 15.55 23.08
CA MET A 422 1.62 14.68 22.79
C MET A 422 2.00 13.47 21.90
N PHE A 423 2.95 13.65 20.97
CA PHE A 423 3.50 12.58 20.16
C PHE A 423 4.26 11.55 21.01
N ASN A 424 5.08 11.99 21.96
CA ASN A 424 5.80 11.09 22.85
C ASN A 424 4.87 10.41 23.86
N LEU A 425 3.83 11.11 24.34
CA LEU A 425 2.73 10.48 25.10
C LEU A 425 2.05 9.39 24.27
N TYR A 426 1.74 9.65 23.00
CA TYR A 426 1.14 8.65 22.11
C TYR A 426 2.04 7.42 21.96
N ARG A 427 3.34 7.60 21.72
CA ARG A 427 4.30 6.49 21.64
C ARG A 427 4.39 5.70 22.95
N ALA A 428 4.43 6.39 24.09
CA ALA A 428 4.49 5.76 25.42
C ALA A 428 3.22 4.96 25.75
N SER A 429 2.05 5.50 25.39
CA SER A 429 0.74 4.88 25.67
C SER A 429 0.52 3.53 24.98
N GLN A 430 1.29 3.23 23.93
CA GLN A 430 1.20 1.96 23.20
C GLN A 430 1.90 0.80 23.92
N LEU A 431 2.58 1.06 25.03
CA LEU A 431 3.20 0.06 25.90
C LEU A 431 2.35 -0.18 27.17
N ALA A 432 1.05 0.08 27.07
CA ALA A 432 0.12 -0.13 28.16
C ALA A 432 0.00 -1.63 28.49
N PHE A 433 0.04 -1.93 29.78
CA PHE A 433 -0.39 -3.23 30.28
C PHE A 433 -1.92 -3.27 30.39
N PRO A 434 -2.56 -4.45 30.34
CA PRO A 434 -4.01 -4.59 30.28
C PRO A 434 -4.80 -3.82 31.37
N LYS A 435 -4.21 -3.63 32.55
CA LYS A 435 -4.83 -2.98 33.73
C LYS A 435 -4.62 -1.46 33.79
N GLU A 436 -3.84 -0.87 32.88
CA GLU A 436 -3.44 0.53 32.94
C GLU A 436 -4.40 1.44 32.15
N GLU A 437 -5.57 1.74 32.74
CA GLU A 437 -6.58 2.59 32.11
C GLU A 437 -6.09 4.01 31.77
N ILE A 438 -5.17 4.57 32.58
CA ILE A 438 -4.60 5.89 32.31
C ILE A 438 -3.89 5.96 30.96
N LEU A 439 -3.22 4.89 30.53
CA LEU A 439 -2.55 4.86 29.23
C LEU A 439 -3.53 4.63 28.08
N LYS A 440 -4.63 3.91 28.31
CA LYS A 440 -5.71 3.80 27.31
C LYS A 440 -6.32 5.17 27.03
N ASN A 441 -6.61 5.93 28.09
CA ASN A 441 -7.07 7.32 27.97
C ASN A 441 -6.02 8.21 27.27
N ALA A 442 -4.75 8.06 27.63
CA ALA A 442 -3.65 8.79 26.99
C ALA A 442 -3.54 8.47 25.49
N LYS A 443 -3.65 7.19 25.09
CA LYS A 443 -3.63 6.74 23.68
C LYS A 443 -4.78 7.35 22.91
N GLU A 444 -5.99 7.35 23.48
CA GLU A 444 -7.18 7.91 22.85
C GLU A 444 -7.06 9.43 22.67
N PHE A 445 -6.69 10.15 23.73
CA PHE A 445 -6.53 11.60 23.70
C PHE A 445 -5.44 12.03 22.72
N SER A 446 -4.23 11.49 22.87
CA SER A 446 -3.09 11.88 22.04
C SER A 446 -3.29 11.52 20.57
N SER A 447 -3.88 10.36 20.24
CA SER A 447 -4.20 10.00 18.86
C SER A 447 -5.21 10.96 18.23
N LYS A 448 -6.27 11.35 18.96
CA LYS A 448 -7.25 12.34 18.49
C LYS A 448 -6.62 13.72 18.31
N TYR A 449 -5.79 14.15 19.25
CA TYR A 449 -5.07 15.42 19.18
C TYR A 449 -4.16 15.48 17.95
N LEU A 450 -3.35 14.45 17.72
CA LEU A 450 -2.40 14.39 16.60
C LEU A 450 -3.13 14.31 15.25
N LYS A 451 -4.21 13.53 15.13
CA LYS A 451 -5.03 13.47 13.91
C LYS A 451 -5.71 14.81 13.61
N HIS A 452 -6.27 15.45 14.63
CA HIS A 452 -6.85 16.78 14.46
C HIS A 452 -5.81 17.80 13.96
N LYS A 453 -4.59 17.78 14.52
CA LYS A 453 -3.49 18.63 14.07
C LYS A 453 -3.03 18.31 12.64
N GLN A 454 -3.05 17.04 12.24
CA GLN A 454 -2.80 16.62 10.86
C GLN A 454 -3.88 17.11 9.89
N ASP A 455 -5.16 17.04 10.27
CA ASP A 455 -6.29 17.41 9.41
C ASP A 455 -6.35 18.93 9.12
N ILE A 456 -5.82 19.75 10.03
CA ILE A 456 -5.75 21.22 9.87
C ILE A 456 -4.38 21.73 9.39
N ASP A 457 -3.46 20.82 9.03
CA ASP A 457 -2.10 21.11 8.55
C ASP A 457 -1.24 21.93 9.55
N GLU A 458 -1.44 21.71 10.85
CA GLU A 458 -0.70 22.35 11.96
C GLU A 458 0.24 21.34 12.64
N LEU A 459 0.94 20.51 11.86
CA LEU A 459 1.99 19.61 12.36
C LEU A 459 3.33 20.32 12.56
N ILE A 460 3.27 21.53 13.12
CA ILE A 460 4.42 22.35 13.47
C ILE A 460 4.51 22.35 14.99
N ASP A 461 5.68 21.99 15.51
CA ASP A 461 5.94 22.09 16.93
C ASP A 461 6.58 23.45 17.24
N LYS A 462 6.05 24.11 18.27
CA LYS A 462 6.53 25.41 18.72
C LYS A 462 7.97 25.36 19.28
N TRP A 463 8.44 24.18 19.70
CA TRP A 463 9.63 23.98 20.53
C TRP A 463 10.79 23.35 19.76
N ILE A 464 10.57 22.87 18.54
CA ILE A 464 11.62 22.28 17.70
C ILE A 464 11.35 22.52 16.21
N ILE A 465 12.39 22.97 15.50
CA ILE A 465 12.42 22.93 14.04
C ILE A 465 13.07 21.60 13.66
N MET A 466 12.23 20.62 13.37
CA MET A 466 12.67 19.31 12.85
C MET A 466 12.58 19.31 11.34
N LYS A 467 13.49 18.57 10.70
CA LYS A 467 13.49 18.37 9.25
C LYS A 467 12.16 17.82 8.71
N ASP A 468 11.55 16.84 9.37
CA ASP A 468 10.29 16.22 8.90
C ASP A 468 9.40 15.69 10.06
N LEU A 469 8.98 16.60 10.94
CA LEU A 469 8.00 16.27 12.00
C LEU A 469 6.66 15.73 11.45
N PRO A 470 6.08 16.30 10.36
CA PRO A 470 4.87 15.76 9.77
C PRO A 470 5.02 14.29 9.33
N GLY A 471 6.16 13.92 8.74
CA GLY A 471 6.47 12.54 8.38
C GLY A 471 6.59 11.61 9.59
N GLU A 472 7.21 12.06 10.69
CA GLU A 472 7.32 11.25 11.92
C GLU A 472 5.94 10.96 12.54
N ILE A 473 5.09 11.99 12.63
CA ILE A 473 3.74 11.84 13.19
C ILE A 473 2.85 11.02 12.25
N GLY A 474 2.93 11.29 10.94
CA GLY A 474 2.20 10.54 9.91
C GLY A 474 2.51 9.05 9.97
N PHE A 475 3.80 8.70 10.05
CA PHE A 475 4.23 7.31 10.19
C PHE A 475 3.66 6.65 11.45
N ALA A 476 3.74 7.31 12.61
CA ALA A 476 3.25 6.72 13.86
C ALA A 476 1.73 6.58 13.92
N LEU A 477 0.97 7.48 13.26
CA LEU A 477 -0.49 7.39 13.18
C LEU A 477 -0.94 6.29 12.21
N GLU A 478 -0.17 6.01 11.16
CA GLU A 478 -0.44 4.95 10.18
C GLU A 478 0.02 3.57 10.68
N ILE A 479 1.21 3.51 11.28
CA ILE A 479 1.86 2.29 11.75
C ILE A 479 1.97 2.33 13.28
N PRO A 480 1.05 1.68 14.01
CA PRO A 480 1.15 1.59 15.47
C PRO A 480 2.40 0.79 15.88
N TRP A 481 2.83 0.92 17.12
CA TRP A 481 4.01 0.24 17.67
C TRP A 481 3.95 -1.28 17.50
N TYR A 482 2.76 -1.89 17.62
CA TYR A 482 2.53 -3.31 17.36
C TYR A 482 2.78 -3.72 15.90
N ALA A 483 2.67 -2.79 14.95
CA ALA A 483 2.99 -3.00 13.54
C ALA A 483 4.39 -2.46 13.15
N SER A 484 5.07 -1.74 14.05
CA SER A 484 6.34 -1.08 13.72
C SER A 484 7.50 -2.08 13.69
N LEU A 485 7.84 -2.59 12.50
CA LEU A 485 8.99 -3.48 12.32
C LEU A 485 10.31 -2.68 12.36
N PRO A 486 11.37 -3.20 12.99
CA PRO A 486 12.63 -2.47 13.20
C PRO A 486 13.19 -1.78 11.96
N ARG A 487 13.32 -2.50 10.83
CA ARG A 487 13.87 -1.92 9.59
C ARG A 487 12.90 -0.99 8.87
N VAL A 488 11.60 -1.11 9.11
CA VAL A 488 10.59 -0.21 8.53
C VAL A 488 10.69 1.15 9.22
N GLU A 489 10.60 1.19 10.54
CA GLU A 489 10.74 2.44 11.31
C GLU A 489 12.11 3.09 11.08
N THR A 490 13.19 2.29 11.16
CA THR A 490 14.55 2.79 10.91
C THR A 490 14.67 3.46 9.55
N ARG A 491 14.05 2.86 8.54
CA ARG A 491 14.16 3.36 7.18
C ARG A 491 13.56 4.77 7.08
N PHE A 492 12.30 4.94 7.46
CA PHE A 492 11.66 6.26 7.43
C PHE A 492 12.42 7.26 8.31
N TYR A 493 12.89 6.83 9.48
CA TYR A 493 13.55 7.72 10.41
C TYR A 493 14.91 8.24 9.93
N ILE A 494 15.69 7.45 9.19
CA ILE A 494 16.94 7.91 8.54
C ILE A 494 16.68 9.09 7.59
N GLU A 495 15.51 9.15 6.95
CA GLU A 495 15.14 10.28 6.09
C GLU A 495 14.58 11.46 6.87
N GLN A 496 13.94 11.22 8.00
CA GLN A 496 13.30 12.24 8.83
C GLN A 496 14.28 12.96 9.75
N TYR A 497 15.29 12.26 10.27
CA TYR A 497 16.28 12.83 11.17
C TYR A 497 17.11 13.94 10.49
N GLY A 498 17.16 15.13 11.09
CA GLY A 498 17.84 16.30 10.51
C GLY A 498 19.33 16.38 10.78
N GLY A 499 19.89 15.47 11.59
CA GLY A 499 21.29 15.52 12.00
C GLY A 499 21.56 16.79 12.79
N GLU A 500 22.64 17.50 12.47
CA GLU A 500 23.01 18.77 13.12
C GLU A 500 22.08 19.95 12.74
N ASN A 501 21.25 19.80 11.71
CA ASN A 501 20.37 20.87 11.21
C ASN A 501 19.03 20.94 11.94
N ASP A 502 18.69 19.94 12.74
CA ASP A 502 17.54 20.02 13.65
C ASP A 502 17.92 21.00 14.76
N VAL A 503 17.13 22.06 14.90
CA VAL A 503 17.39 23.11 15.87
C VAL A 503 16.24 23.16 16.87
N TRP A 504 16.56 23.13 18.15
CA TRP A 504 15.57 23.25 19.21
C TRP A 504 15.29 24.73 19.43
N ILE A 505 14.04 25.16 19.25
CA ILE A 505 13.63 26.49 19.71
C ILE A 505 13.38 26.36 21.21
N GLY A 506 14.48 26.32 21.95
CA GLY A 506 14.54 26.22 23.39
C GLY A 506 13.75 25.07 23.99
N ASN A 507 14.43 24.04 24.53
CA ASN A 507 13.80 23.01 25.36
C ASN A 507 12.85 23.66 26.39
N ARG A 508 11.54 23.51 26.15
CA ARG A 508 10.30 23.81 26.92
C ARG A 508 10.23 25.00 27.89
N ASN A 509 11.34 25.70 28.09
CA ASN A 509 11.64 26.80 29.01
C ASN A 509 12.85 27.64 28.54
N VAL A 510 13.73 27.17 27.65
CA VAL A 510 14.87 27.96 27.15
C VAL A 510 14.43 29.14 26.27
N LYS A 511 15.01 30.32 26.52
CA LYS A 511 14.62 31.63 25.96
C LYS A 511 15.18 31.94 24.56
N GLN A 512 15.82 30.96 23.91
CA GLN A 512 16.59 31.09 22.67
C GLN A 512 16.60 29.82 21.84
N VAL A 513 17.03 29.97 20.58
CA VAL A 513 17.39 28.87 19.68
C VAL A 513 18.64 28.13 20.21
N VAL A 514 18.58 26.81 20.32
CA VAL A 514 19.61 25.96 20.93
C VAL A 514 19.86 24.71 20.09
N SER A 515 21.12 24.29 20.03
CA SER A 515 21.51 22.98 19.50
C SER A 515 21.97 22.05 20.63
N MET A 516 21.69 20.76 20.47
CA MET A 516 22.04 19.67 21.38
C MET A 516 22.98 18.71 20.63
N PRO A 517 24.30 18.97 20.59
CA PRO A 517 25.22 18.30 19.67
C PRO A 517 25.31 16.78 19.86
N TYR A 518 25.05 16.29 21.07
CA TYR A 518 25.03 14.86 21.34
C TYR A 518 23.71 14.18 21.00
N VAL A 519 22.62 14.94 20.83
CA VAL A 519 21.31 14.41 20.37
C VAL A 519 21.17 14.52 18.85
N ASN A 520 21.63 15.63 18.28
CA ASN A 520 21.51 16.02 16.88
C ASN A 520 22.88 16.03 16.21
N ASN A 521 23.27 14.88 15.68
CA ASN A 521 24.62 14.60 15.25
C ASN A 521 24.67 13.91 13.88
N ASN A 522 25.40 14.50 12.93
CA ASN A 522 25.61 13.91 11.61
C ASN A 522 26.39 12.59 11.65
N GLU A 523 27.26 12.37 12.64
CA GLU A 523 27.96 11.09 12.81
C GLU A 523 26.98 9.93 13.04
N TYR A 524 25.89 10.16 13.79
CA TYR A 524 24.87 9.13 14.01
C TYR A 524 24.14 8.80 12.72
N LEU A 525 23.80 9.82 11.93
CA LEU A 525 23.08 9.66 10.66
C LEU A 525 23.94 8.94 9.62
N GLU A 526 25.22 9.31 9.50
CA GLU A 526 26.13 8.67 8.54
C GLU A 526 26.44 7.23 8.94
N LEU A 527 26.63 6.95 10.23
CA LEU A 527 26.76 5.58 10.74
C LEU A 527 25.49 4.76 10.45
N ALA A 528 24.30 5.32 10.69
CA ALA A 528 23.03 4.67 10.41
C ALA A 528 22.81 4.34 8.93
N LYS A 529 23.14 5.27 8.02
CA LYS A 529 23.07 5.04 6.57
C LYS A 529 24.00 3.92 6.14
N GLN A 530 25.26 3.95 6.61
CA GLN A 530 26.24 2.92 6.26
C GLN A 530 25.81 1.55 6.78
N ASP A 531 25.41 1.47 8.04
CA ASP A 531 24.92 0.24 8.65
C ASP A 531 23.69 -0.34 7.93
N TYR A 532 22.70 0.52 7.65
CA TYR A 532 21.47 0.13 6.97
C TYR A 532 21.76 -0.43 5.57
N ASN A 533 22.54 0.29 4.75
CA ASN A 533 22.91 -0.14 3.41
C ASN A 533 23.69 -1.46 3.43
N ASN A 534 24.56 -1.62 4.41
CA ASN A 534 25.35 -2.82 4.63
C ASN A 534 24.50 -4.05 4.94
N CYS A 535 23.48 -3.92 5.80
CA CYS A 535 22.52 -4.99 6.08
C CYS A 535 21.64 -5.26 4.85
N GLN A 536 21.15 -4.22 4.17
CA GLN A 536 20.31 -4.35 2.99
C GLN A 536 21.03 -5.08 1.84
N ALA A 537 22.32 -4.81 1.62
CA ALA A 537 23.12 -5.50 0.61
C ALA A 537 23.25 -7.01 0.90
N LEU A 538 23.36 -7.39 2.17
CA LEU A 538 23.34 -8.80 2.57
C LEU A 538 21.95 -9.42 2.32
N HIS A 539 20.87 -8.75 2.71
CA HIS A 539 19.51 -9.25 2.50
C HIS A 539 19.19 -9.43 1.02
N GLN A 540 19.76 -8.62 0.12
CA GLN A 540 19.65 -8.80 -1.33
C GLN A 540 20.30 -10.10 -1.81
N LEU A 541 21.49 -10.44 -1.28
CA LEU A 541 22.18 -11.69 -1.61
C LEU A 541 21.41 -12.91 -1.09
N GLU A 542 20.87 -12.80 0.13
CA GLU A 542 20.05 -13.84 0.73
C GLU A 542 18.75 -14.04 -0.02
N TRP A 543 18.11 -12.96 -0.48
CA TRP A 543 16.92 -13.03 -1.32
C TRP A 543 17.18 -13.77 -2.63
N ASP A 544 18.29 -13.49 -3.33
CA ASP A 544 18.67 -14.22 -4.55
C ASP A 544 18.87 -15.72 -4.27
N THR A 545 19.53 -16.05 -3.16
CA THR A 545 19.72 -17.44 -2.71
C THR A 545 18.39 -18.11 -2.34
N PHE A 546 17.47 -17.36 -1.72
CA PHE A 546 16.14 -17.83 -1.33
C PHE A 546 15.24 -18.09 -2.54
N GLN A 547 15.35 -17.25 -3.58
CA GLN A 547 14.65 -17.47 -4.86
C GLN A 547 15.15 -18.72 -5.57
N LYS A 548 16.48 -18.94 -5.62
CA LYS A 548 17.07 -20.18 -6.18
C LYS A 548 16.55 -21.42 -5.45
N TRP A 549 16.58 -21.41 -4.11
CA TRP A 549 16.02 -22.50 -3.30
C TRP A 549 14.54 -22.79 -3.62
N TYR A 550 13.73 -21.74 -3.82
CA TYR A 550 12.32 -21.87 -4.19
C TYR A 550 12.12 -22.51 -5.58
N GLU A 551 12.92 -22.10 -6.56
CA GLU A 551 12.87 -22.64 -7.93
C GLU A 551 13.35 -24.10 -7.97
N GLU A 552 14.48 -24.40 -7.34
CA GLU A 552 15.07 -25.76 -7.26
C GLU A 552 14.20 -26.74 -6.48
N SER A 553 13.41 -26.24 -5.52
CA SER A 553 12.47 -27.05 -4.74
C SER A 553 11.09 -27.17 -5.38
N ARG A 554 10.85 -26.52 -6.54
CA ARG A 554 9.56 -26.53 -7.26
C ARG A 554 8.36 -26.17 -6.38
N LEU A 555 8.55 -25.28 -5.41
CA LEU A 555 7.52 -24.91 -4.43
C LEU A 555 6.32 -24.18 -5.06
N TYR A 556 6.48 -23.65 -6.28
CA TYR A 556 5.38 -23.11 -7.08
C TYR A 556 4.32 -24.16 -7.44
N GLU A 557 4.68 -25.46 -7.47
CA GLU A 557 3.73 -26.56 -7.70
C GLU A 557 2.96 -26.93 -6.42
N CYS A 558 3.47 -26.53 -5.25
CA CYS A 558 2.89 -26.79 -3.93
C CYS A 558 2.02 -25.63 -3.42
N GLY A 559 1.52 -24.78 -4.33
CA GLY A 559 0.61 -23.67 -4.01
C GLY A 559 1.27 -22.37 -3.52
N VAL A 560 2.61 -22.29 -3.44
CA VAL A 560 3.29 -21.06 -3.01
C VAL A 560 3.56 -20.14 -4.19
N CYS A 561 2.94 -18.96 -4.21
CA CYS A 561 3.20 -17.94 -5.23
C CYS A 561 4.45 -17.10 -4.91
N ARG A 562 5.04 -16.45 -5.93
CA ARG A 562 6.23 -15.58 -5.75
C ARG A 562 5.99 -14.41 -4.78
N ASN A 563 4.76 -13.91 -4.69
CA ASN A 563 4.41 -12.84 -3.74
C ASN A 563 4.48 -13.39 -2.30
N GLY A 564 3.88 -14.56 -2.05
CA GLY A 564 3.94 -15.23 -0.76
C GLY A 564 5.36 -15.61 -0.32
N LEU A 565 6.25 -15.90 -1.29
CA LEU A 565 7.69 -16.10 -1.05
C LEU A 565 8.36 -14.80 -0.55
N LEU A 566 8.14 -13.68 -1.26
CA LEU A 566 8.73 -12.39 -0.90
C LEU A 566 8.22 -11.90 0.45
N GLU A 567 6.92 -12.04 0.72
CA GLU A 567 6.32 -11.67 2.00
C GLU A 567 6.98 -12.40 3.17
N CYS A 568 7.18 -13.72 3.06
CA CYS A 568 7.84 -14.51 4.11
C CYS A 568 9.28 -14.05 4.34
N PHE A 569 10.04 -13.77 3.28
CA PHE A 569 11.41 -13.27 3.41
C PHE A 569 11.44 -11.85 4.00
N TYR A 570 10.56 -10.96 3.52
CA TYR A 570 10.49 -9.58 3.96
C TYR A 570 10.14 -9.47 5.45
N LEU A 571 9.15 -10.22 5.93
CA LEU A 571 8.78 -10.20 7.35
C LEU A 571 9.93 -10.68 8.24
N ALA A 572 10.70 -11.67 7.77
CA ALA A 572 11.88 -12.14 8.48
C ALA A 572 13.02 -11.10 8.47
N ALA A 573 13.35 -10.54 7.30
CA ALA A 573 14.44 -9.59 7.13
C ALA A 573 14.17 -8.21 7.74
N ALA A 574 12.92 -7.77 7.76
CA ALA A 574 12.54 -6.50 8.36
C ALA A 574 12.58 -6.52 9.90
N THR A 575 12.54 -7.72 10.48
CA THR A 575 12.51 -7.98 11.92
C THR A 575 13.88 -8.42 12.44
N ILE A 576 14.45 -9.51 11.93
CA ILE A 576 15.79 -10.01 12.28
C ILE A 576 16.75 -9.60 11.16
N PHE A 577 17.36 -8.43 11.30
CA PHE A 577 18.06 -7.75 10.21
C PHE A 577 19.57 -7.82 10.31
N GLU A 578 20.10 -8.21 11.47
CA GLU A 578 21.52 -8.24 11.76
C GLU A 578 22.25 -9.25 10.86
N LYS A 579 23.50 -8.93 10.53
CA LYS A 579 24.28 -9.69 9.55
C LYS A 579 24.67 -11.07 10.06
N ASP A 580 25.05 -11.11 11.32
CA ASP A 580 25.40 -12.28 12.12
C ASP A 580 24.21 -13.20 12.41
N ARG A 581 22.98 -12.72 12.23
CA ARG A 581 21.74 -13.48 12.49
C ARG A 581 21.07 -14.02 11.22
N SER A 582 21.88 -14.34 10.20
CA SER A 582 21.40 -14.90 8.93
C SER A 582 20.68 -16.24 9.12
N ASP A 583 21.20 -17.13 9.96
CA ASP A 583 20.63 -18.47 10.15
C ASP A 583 19.23 -18.40 10.77
N GLU A 584 19.02 -17.51 11.75
CA GLU A 584 17.71 -17.23 12.35
C GLU A 584 16.69 -16.75 11.31
N ARG A 585 17.09 -15.74 10.51
CA ARG A 585 16.24 -15.14 9.47
C ARG A 585 15.89 -16.14 8.37
N MET A 586 16.86 -16.90 7.90
CA MET A 586 16.67 -17.88 6.83
C MET A 586 15.83 -19.07 7.29
N ALA A 587 16.03 -19.54 8.53
CA ALA A 587 15.19 -20.60 9.10
C ALA A 587 13.73 -20.15 9.26
N TRP A 588 13.48 -18.91 9.70
CA TRP A 588 12.13 -18.36 9.77
C TRP A 588 11.48 -18.27 8.38
N ALA A 589 12.17 -17.67 7.40
CA ALA A 589 11.64 -17.49 6.05
C ALA A 589 11.35 -18.83 5.36
N LYS A 590 12.29 -19.78 5.40
CA LYS A 590 12.12 -21.12 4.81
C LYS A 590 10.98 -21.89 5.49
N SER A 591 10.92 -21.85 6.83
CA SER A 591 9.86 -22.55 7.59
C SER A 591 8.48 -21.98 7.28
N SER A 592 8.34 -20.66 7.20
CA SER A 592 7.08 -20.00 6.85
C SER A 592 6.57 -20.40 5.46
N VAL A 593 7.47 -20.52 4.50
CA VAL A 593 7.14 -20.96 3.13
C VAL A 593 6.73 -22.43 3.10
N LEU A 594 7.44 -23.29 3.83
CA LEU A 594 7.12 -24.73 3.89
C LEU A 594 5.78 -24.99 4.58
N VAL A 595 5.46 -24.26 5.65
CA VAL A 595 4.12 -24.31 6.29
C VAL A 595 3.04 -23.90 5.28
N LYS A 596 3.21 -22.78 4.56
CA LYS A 596 2.26 -22.37 3.51
C LYS A 596 2.09 -23.44 2.43
N ALA A 597 3.16 -24.10 2.01
CA ALA A 597 3.13 -25.18 1.02
C ALA A 597 2.36 -26.42 1.53
N ILE A 598 2.59 -26.82 2.78
CA ILE A 598 1.93 -27.96 3.43
C ILE A 598 0.43 -27.70 3.58
N SER A 599 0.06 -26.55 4.15
CA SER A 599 -1.34 -26.18 4.33
C SER A 599 -2.07 -26.04 3.01
N SER A 600 -1.44 -25.44 1.99
CA SER A 600 -2.06 -25.26 0.67
C SER A 600 -2.23 -26.56 -0.12
N SER A 601 -1.32 -27.52 0.06
CA SER A 601 -1.34 -28.78 -0.71
C SER A 601 -2.13 -29.90 -0.04
N PHE A 602 -2.18 -29.92 1.30
CA PHE A 602 -2.73 -31.05 2.07
C PHE A 602 -3.66 -30.65 3.23
N GLY A 603 -3.98 -29.35 3.41
CA GLY A 603 -4.82 -28.87 4.51
C GLY A 603 -6.32 -29.13 4.37
N GLU A 604 -6.83 -29.44 3.18
CA GLU A 604 -8.29 -29.50 2.92
C GLU A 604 -9.02 -30.66 3.62
N SER A 605 -8.37 -31.82 3.80
CA SER A 605 -9.00 -33.03 4.36
C SER A 605 -8.20 -33.62 5.51
N SER A 606 -8.85 -34.29 6.47
CA SER A 606 -8.13 -35.01 7.53
C SER A 606 -7.22 -36.11 6.97
N ASP A 607 -7.66 -36.79 5.92
CA ASP A 607 -6.94 -37.93 5.34
C ASP A 607 -5.65 -37.50 4.63
N SER A 608 -5.66 -36.34 3.95
CA SER A 608 -4.46 -35.76 3.36
C SER A 608 -3.44 -35.31 4.42
N ARG A 609 -3.92 -34.73 5.54
CA ARG A 609 -3.08 -34.35 6.68
C ARG A 609 -2.43 -35.56 7.36
N VAL A 610 -3.21 -36.62 7.60
CA VAL A 610 -2.70 -37.88 8.17
C VAL A 610 -1.67 -38.53 7.24
N SER A 611 -1.94 -38.56 5.93
CA SER A 611 -1.01 -39.13 4.94
C SER A 611 0.36 -38.42 4.94
N LEU A 612 0.38 -37.09 5.04
CA LEU A 612 1.62 -36.32 5.10
C LEU A 612 2.39 -36.56 6.41
N PHE A 613 1.68 -36.58 7.55
CA PHE A 613 2.27 -36.88 8.85
C PHE A 613 2.91 -38.27 8.87
N ASP A 614 2.20 -39.31 8.43
CA ASP A 614 2.71 -40.68 8.42
C ASP A 614 3.95 -40.81 7.54
N GLN A 615 3.99 -40.13 6.39
CA GLN A 615 5.16 -40.12 5.52
C GLN A 615 6.37 -39.43 6.14
N PHE A 616 6.17 -38.28 6.80
CA PHE A 616 7.25 -37.61 7.53
C PHE A 616 7.77 -38.47 8.69
N HIS A 617 6.87 -39.04 9.49
CA HIS A 617 7.19 -39.89 10.63
C HIS A 617 7.97 -41.15 10.22
N ASN A 618 7.55 -41.82 9.14
CA ASN A 618 8.23 -42.99 8.61
C ASN A 618 9.59 -42.65 8.00
N ALA A 619 9.70 -41.50 7.32
CA ALA A 619 10.96 -41.02 6.75
C ALA A 619 12.00 -40.68 7.83
N ARG A 620 11.58 -40.15 8.99
CA ARG A 620 12.46 -39.89 10.12
C ARG A 620 13.02 -41.17 10.76
N ARG A 621 12.22 -42.24 10.86
CA ARG A 621 12.64 -43.53 11.43
C ARG A 621 13.51 -44.38 10.50
N SER A 622 13.29 -44.23 9.20
CA SER A 622 14.03 -44.95 8.18
C SER A 622 15.30 -44.16 7.87
N ASP A 623 16.41 -44.47 8.53
CA ASP A 623 17.74 -43.82 8.38
C ASP A 623 18.37 -43.95 6.97
N HIS A 624 17.56 -44.28 5.96
CA HIS A 624 17.95 -44.44 4.57
C HIS A 624 17.88 -43.11 3.82
N HIS A 625 18.90 -42.86 2.99
CA HIS A 625 18.84 -41.85 1.92
C HIS A 625 17.50 -41.95 1.19
N PHE A 626 16.69 -40.88 1.28
CA PHE A 626 15.51 -40.71 0.46
C PHE A 626 15.98 -40.73 -1.00
N ASN A 627 15.83 -41.88 -1.66
CA ASN A 627 16.42 -42.13 -2.97
C ASN A 627 15.52 -41.46 -4.01
N ASP A 628 16.08 -40.59 -4.84
CA ASP A 628 15.45 -39.76 -5.89
C ASP A 628 14.60 -40.52 -6.95
N ARG A 629 14.40 -41.84 -6.78
CA ARG A 629 13.89 -42.75 -7.82
C ARG A 629 12.44 -43.20 -7.67
N SER A 630 11.68 -42.80 -6.64
CA SER A 630 10.24 -43.12 -6.55
C SER A 630 9.36 -41.92 -6.92
N MET A 631 9.60 -41.31 -8.08
CA MET A 631 8.65 -40.39 -8.71
C MET A 631 7.84 -41.13 -9.78
N ILE A 632 6.77 -41.82 -9.37
CA ILE A 632 5.72 -42.27 -10.28
C ILE A 632 4.50 -41.38 -10.04
N LEU A 633 4.13 -40.62 -11.08
CA LEU A 633 2.93 -39.80 -11.14
C LEU A 633 1.71 -40.70 -11.34
N ASP A 634 0.98 -41.02 -10.27
CA ASP A 634 -0.41 -41.43 -10.43
C ASP A 634 -1.28 -40.17 -10.51
N ARG A 635 -1.67 -39.84 -11.75
CA ARG A 635 -2.50 -38.70 -12.22
C ARG A 635 -1.77 -37.37 -12.50
N PRO A 636 -2.05 -36.72 -13.65
CA PRO A 636 -1.59 -35.36 -13.91
C PRO A 636 -2.30 -34.37 -12.98
N GLY A 637 -1.58 -33.69 -12.09
CA GLY A 637 -2.06 -32.52 -11.34
C GLY A 637 -2.11 -32.62 -9.81
N SER A 638 -1.79 -33.77 -9.17
CA SER A 638 -1.73 -33.87 -7.70
C SER A 638 -0.30 -33.90 -7.17
N VAL A 639 0.04 -33.00 -6.24
CA VAL A 639 1.32 -33.04 -5.51
C VAL A 639 1.36 -34.28 -4.63
N GLN A 640 2.39 -35.10 -4.75
CA GLN A 640 2.57 -36.29 -3.90
C GLN A 640 3.09 -35.87 -2.53
N PRO A 641 2.55 -36.39 -1.40
CA PRO A 641 3.06 -36.03 -0.08
C PRO A 641 4.55 -36.38 0.10
N SER A 642 5.05 -37.40 -0.60
CA SER A 642 6.46 -37.81 -0.59
C SER A 642 7.40 -36.75 -1.16
N LEU A 643 6.94 -35.98 -2.15
CA LEU A 643 7.71 -34.87 -2.73
C LEU A 643 7.88 -33.76 -1.70
N LEU A 644 6.80 -33.34 -1.04
CA LEU A 644 6.85 -32.24 -0.07
C LEU A 644 7.60 -32.62 1.20
N VAL A 645 7.43 -33.86 1.69
CA VAL A 645 8.21 -34.42 2.80
C VAL A 645 9.71 -34.47 2.45
N GLY A 646 10.06 -34.86 1.22
CA GLY A 646 11.44 -34.85 0.74
C GLY A 646 12.05 -33.44 0.71
N ILE A 647 11.30 -32.45 0.24
CA ILE A 647 11.72 -31.03 0.25
C ILE A 647 11.93 -30.53 1.69
N LEU A 648 11.01 -30.85 2.60
CA LEU A 648 11.09 -30.49 4.01
C LEU A 648 12.36 -31.07 4.63
N ILE A 649 12.55 -32.39 4.54
CA ILE A 649 13.72 -33.11 5.08
C ILE A 649 15.03 -32.55 4.52
N ARG A 650 15.12 -32.33 3.20
CA ARG A 650 16.30 -31.74 2.57
C ARG A 650 16.61 -30.35 3.14
N THR A 651 15.57 -29.53 3.32
CA THR A 651 15.73 -28.17 3.84
C THR A 651 16.13 -28.17 5.31
N LEU A 652 15.54 -29.03 6.14
CA LEU A 652 15.91 -29.18 7.55
C LEU A 652 17.37 -29.66 7.70
N ASN A 653 17.77 -30.65 6.90
CA ASN A 653 19.14 -31.13 6.88
C ASN A 653 20.12 -30.01 6.51
N GLN A 654 19.80 -29.22 5.47
CA GLN A 654 20.62 -28.08 5.06
C GLN A 654 20.76 -27.06 6.21
N ILE A 655 19.65 -26.61 6.80
CA ILE A 655 19.67 -25.64 7.91
C ILE A 655 20.48 -26.17 9.09
N SER A 656 20.30 -27.43 9.49
CA SER A 656 21.08 -28.03 10.59
C SER A 656 22.56 -28.17 10.26
N PHE A 657 22.90 -28.46 9.01
CA PHE A 657 24.29 -28.63 8.58
C PHE A 657 25.00 -27.29 8.49
N ASP A 658 24.35 -26.26 7.95
CA ASP A 658 24.90 -24.91 7.88
C ASP A 658 25.23 -24.39 9.29
N LEU A 659 24.33 -24.56 10.27
CA LEU A 659 24.58 -24.21 11.67
C LEU A 659 25.69 -25.06 12.32
N PHE A 660 25.75 -26.36 12.01
CA PHE A 660 26.83 -27.21 12.50
C PHE A 660 28.19 -26.78 11.95
N MET A 661 28.24 -26.33 10.69
CA MET A 661 29.47 -25.85 10.06
C MET A 661 29.93 -24.48 10.57
N SER A 662 29.01 -23.59 10.97
CA SER A 662 29.34 -22.29 11.55
C SER A 662 29.66 -22.36 13.05
N ASP A 663 28.81 -23.03 13.84
CA ASP A 663 28.82 -22.99 15.31
C ASP A 663 29.17 -24.32 15.99
N GLY A 664 29.29 -25.41 15.23
CA GLY A 664 29.57 -26.75 15.78
C GLY A 664 28.41 -27.40 16.54
N ARG A 665 27.21 -26.80 16.55
CA ARG A 665 26.04 -27.36 17.25
C ARG A 665 25.21 -28.26 16.35
N ASP A 666 24.93 -29.48 16.82
CA ASP A 666 23.99 -30.39 16.14
C ASP A 666 22.57 -30.20 16.67
N VAL A 667 21.75 -29.48 15.89
CA VAL A 667 20.33 -29.25 16.19
C VAL A 667 19.40 -30.13 15.34
N LYS A 668 19.95 -31.07 14.57
CA LYS A 668 19.17 -31.88 13.61
C LYS A 668 18.03 -32.62 14.29
N ASN A 669 18.32 -33.38 15.35
CA ASN A 669 17.28 -34.15 16.04
C ASN A 669 16.20 -33.27 16.66
N LEU A 670 16.59 -32.08 17.15
CA LEU A 670 15.67 -31.11 17.73
C LEU A 670 14.71 -30.57 16.67
N ILE A 671 15.22 -30.03 15.55
CA ILE A 671 14.34 -29.44 14.52
C ILE A 671 13.39 -30.48 13.92
N TYR A 672 13.80 -31.75 13.80
CA TYR A 672 12.89 -32.82 13.37
C TYR A 672 11.77 -33.06 14.39
N GLN A 673 12.09 -33.01 15.69
CA GLN A 673 11.09 -33.12 16.74
C GLN A 673 10.12 -31.92 16.72
N LEU A 674 10.62 -30.71 16.52
CA LEU A 674 9.77 -29.51 16.44
C LEU A 674 8.75 -29.60 15.30
N TRP A 675 9.19 -30.05 14.13
CA TRP A 675 8.31 -30.26 12.97
C TRP A 675 7.34 -31.43 13.15
N GLU A 676 7.77 -32.50 13.83
CA GLU A 676 6.89 -33.63 14.17
C GLU A 676 5.77 -33.19 15.13
N ASP A 677 6.12 -32.47 16.21
CA ASP A 677 5.17 -31.96 17.19
C ASP A 677 4.13 -31.02 16.54
N TRP A 678 4.57 -30.15 15.62
CA TRP A 678 3.65 -29.30 14.87
C TRP A 678 2.77 -30.10 13.91
N LEU A 679 3.33 -31.02 13.12
CA LEU A 679 2.57 -31.85 12.19
C LEU A 679 1.55 -32.73 12.92
N GLU A 680 1.85 -33.21 14.14
CA GLU A 680 0.92 -33.97 14.96
C GLU A 680 -0.30 -33.13 15.37
N LYS A 681 -0.09 -31.89 15.81
CA LYS A 681 -1.17 -30.93 16.12
C LYS A 681 -1.97 -30.58 14.86
N TRP A 682 -1.27 -30.22 13.78
CA TRP A 682 -1.87 -29.86 12.50
C TRP A 682 -2.70 -31.01 11.89
N LYS A 683 -2.26 -32.26 12.08
CA LYS A 683 -3.00 -33.47 11.66
C LYS A 683 -4.40 -33.55 12.27
N LEU A 684 -4.57 -33.10 13.51
CA LEU A 684 -5.85 -33.11 14.21
C LEU A 684 -6.68 -31.87 13.85
N ASP A 685 -6.11 -30.69 14.08
CA ASP A 685 -6.87 -29.43 14.12
C ASP A 685 -6.90 -28.69 12.79
N GLY A 686 -5.96 -28.96 11.89
CA GLY A 686 -5.89 -28.41 10.52
C GLY A 686 -5.28 -27.01 10.46
N GLU A 687 -5.31 -26.31 11.59
CA GLU A 687 -4.69 -25.02 11.84
C GLU A 687 -4.20 -25.00 13.30
N GLY A 688 -3.09 -24.32 13.57
CA GLY A 688 -2.59 -24.09 14.93
C GLY A 688 -1.17 -24.60 15.17
N GLY A 689 -0.45 -23.88 16.02
CA GLY A 689 0.94 -24.18 16.40
C GLY A 689 2.01 -23.63 15.45
N GLU A 690 1.65 -22.94 14.37
CA GLU A 690 2.59 -22.39 13.40
C GLU A 690 3.43 -21.26 14.01
N GLY A 691 2.82 -20.38 14.81
CA GLY A 691 3.52 -19.31 15.50
C GLY A 691 4.59 -19.84 16.47
N GLU A 692 4.23 -20.87 17.24
CA GLU A 692 5.15 -21.60 18.11
C GLU A 692 6.26 -22.28 17.31
N LEU A 693 5.95 -22.94 16.18
CA LEU A 693 6.95 -23.57 15.32
C LEU A 693 7.96 -22.54 14.79
N MET A 694 7.51 -21.41 14.25
CA MET A 694 8.39 -20.36 13.72
C MET A 694 9.37 -19.89 14.80
N LEU A 695 8.87 -19.65 16.02
CA LEU A 695 9.72 -19.23 17.12
C LEU A 695 10.72 -20.29 17.56
N LYS A 696 10.29 -21.54 17.74
CA LYS A 696 11.21 -22.60 18.13
C LYS A 696 12.28 -22.82 17.05
N MET A 697 11.94 -22.66 15.77
CA MET A 697 12.90 -22.68 14.67
C MET A 697 13.91 -21.53 14.80
N ILE A 698 13.46 -20.28 15.01
CA ILE A 698 14.35 -19.11 15.20
C ILE A 698 15.28 -19.33 16.39
N LEU A 699 14.73 -19.68 17.56
CA LEU A 699 15.50 -19.85 18.80
C LEU A 699 16.51 -20.99 18.71
N SER A 700 16.20 -22.05 17.94
CA SER A 700 17.14 -23.15 17.71
C SER A 700 18.34 -22.74 16.85
N MET A 701 18.22 -21.67 16.06
CA MET A 701 19.30 -21.14 15.22
C MET A 701 20.14 -20.05 15.89
N LYS A 702 19.77 -19.59 17.09
CA LYS A 702 20.59 -18.62 17.84
C LYS A 702 21.93 -19.23 18.24
N HIS A 703 23.01 -18.46 18.25
CA HIS A 703 24.34 -18.92 18.70
C HIS A 703 24.36 -19.50 20.13
N ASN A 704 23.50 -18.99 21.03
CA ASN A 704 23.32 -19.50 22.39
C ASN A 704 22.29 -20.63 22.42
N ASP A 705 22.55 -21.69 23.21
CA ASP A 705 21.59 -22.80 23.37
C ASP A 705 20.50 -22.41 24.37
N LEU A 706 19.33 -22.05 23.85
CA LEU A 706 18.15 -21.64 24.62
C LEU A 706 17.07 -22.73 24.66
N THR A 707 17.38 -23.93 24.18
CA THR A 707 16.39 -24.99 23.95
C THR A 707 15.84 -25.57 25.26
N SER A 708 16.62 -25.53 26.34
CA SER A 708 16.17 -25.90 27.69
C SER A 708 15.02 -25.03 28.21
N LEU A 709 14.82 -23.84 27.64
CA LEU A 709 13.77 -22.91 28.05
C LEU A 709 12.40 -23.21 27.42
N PHE A 710 12.33 -24.12 26.43
CA PHE A 710 11.06 -24.46 25.77
C PHE A 710 10.02 -25.07 26.71
N SER A 711 10.45 -25.66 27.83
CA SER A 711 9.56 -26.21 28.86
C SER A 711 9.23 -25.21 29.98
N HIS A 712 9.75 -23.99 29.94
CA HIS A 712 9.51 -22.99 30.97
C HIS A 712 8.03 -22.53 30.95
N PRO A 713 7.36 -22.34 32.11
CA PRO A 713 5.95 -21.97 32.15
C PRO A 713 5.61 -20.68 31.36
N ASN A 714 6.48 -19.68 31.44
CA ASN A 714 6.29 -18.44 30.67
C ASN A 714 6.46 -18.65 29.16
N PHE A 715 7.37 -19.53 28.74
CA PHE A 715 7.52 -19.87 27.32
C PHE A 715 6.25 -20.52 26.78
N VAL A 716 5.67 -21.46 27.55
CA VAL A 716 4.39 -22.09 27.21
C VAL A 716 3.29 -21.04 27.10
N ARG A 717 3.22 -20.12 28.07
CA ARG A 717 2.23 -19.03 28.06
C ARG A 717 2.38 -18.10 26.85
N LEU A 718 3.60 -17.70 26.51
CA LEU A 718 3.88 -16.88 25.33
C LEU A 718 3.56 -17.64 24.02
N SER A 719 3.79 -18.96 24.00
CA SER A 719 3.45 -19.84 22.87
C SER A 719 1.94 -19.91 22.63
N GLU A 720 1.13 -19.97 23.71
CA GLU A 720 -0.33 -19.89 23.58
C GLU A 720 -0.78 -18.56 22.95
N ILE A 721 -0.21 -17.44 23.40
CA ILE A 721 -0.59 -16.11 22.92
C ILE A 721 -0.19 -15.94 21.46
N ILE A 722 1.04 -16.29 21.08
CA ILE A 722 1.50 -16.11 19.70
C ILE A 722 0.73 -16.98 18.70
N ASN A 723 0.32 -18.19 19.10
CA ASN A 723 -0.53 -19.03 18.25
C ASN A 723 -1.90 -18.37 18.01
N ARG A 724 -2.51 -17.74 19.02
CA ARG A 724 -3.76 -16.97 18.83
C ARG A 724 -3.58 -15.78 17.89
N ILE A 725 -2.48 -15.04 18.05
CA ILE A 725 -2.10 -13.92 17.18
C ILE A 725 -1.92 -14.39 15.74
N TYR A 726 -1.20 -15.49 15.53
CA TYR A 726 -0.98 -16.05 14.20
C TYR A 726 -2.29 -16.46 13.52
N LEU A 727 -3.17 -17.19 14.22
CA LEU A 727 -4.47 -17.60 13.66
C LEU A 727 -5.31 -16.40 13.20
N ILE A 728 -5.33 -15.31 13.97
CA ILE A 728 -6.03 -14.07 13.58
C ILE A 728 -5.39 -13.47 12.31
N SER A 729 -4.06 -13.49 12.21
CA SER A 729 -3.33 -12.93 11.06
C SER A 729 -3.61 -13.63 9.73
N GLN A 730 -4.01 -14.91 9.76
CA GLN A 730 -4.33 -15.69 8.55
C GLN A 730 -5.78 -15.48 8.05
N TYR A 731 -6.60 -14.72 8.78
CA TYR A 731 -8.01 -14.53 8.44
C TYR A 731 -8.21 -13.66 7.19
N SER A 732 -9.03 -14.12 6.24
CA SER A 732 -9.35 -13.38 5.00
C SER A 732 -10.24 -12.16 5.24
N LYS A 733 -9.89 -11.02 4.62
CA LYS A 733 -10.60 -9.73 4.75
C LYS A 733 -11.94 -9.73 4.00
N ALA A 734 -12.96 -10.38 4.57
CA ALA A 734 -14.29 -10.48 3.96
C ALA A 734 -15.20 -9.25 4.20
N SER A 735 -14.99 -8.46 5.27
CA SER A 735 -15.78 -7.26 5.61
C SER A 735 -15.03 -6.32 6.58
N ARG A 736 -15.16 -4.99 6.39
CA ARG A 736 -14.51 -3.95 7.23
C ARG A 736 -14.90 -4.00 8.72
N ASN A 737 -16.12 -4.44 9.04
CA ASN A 737 -16.57 -4.52 10.44
C ASN A 737 -15.92 -5.70 11.17
N VAL A 738 -15.79 -6.84 10.47
CA VAL A 738 -15.11 -8.04 11.00
C VAL A 738 -13.61 -7.77 11.17
N GLU A 739 -12.99 -7.01 10.27
CA GLU A 739 -11.59 -6.60 10.37
C GLU A 739 -11.30 -5.78 11.64
N LYS A 740 -12.13 -4.77 11.94
CA LYS A 740 -11.95 -3.95 13.16
C LYS A 740 -12.09 -4.76 14.45
N GLU A 741 -13.03 -5.71 14.48
CA GLU A 741 -13.22 -6.59 15.64
C GLU A 741 -12.01 -7.51 15.85
N LYS A 742 -11.50 -8.10 14.76
CA LYS A 742 -10.31 -8.97 14.81
C LYS A 742 -9.04 -8.21 15.21
N ILE A 743 -8.84 -6.98 14.73
CA ILE A 743 -7.74 -6.11 15.16
C ILE A 743 -7.81 -5.89 16.67
N LYS A 744 -8.99 -5.55 17.22
CA LYS A 744 -9.16 -5.32 18.65
C LYS A 744 -8.86 -6.57 19.49
N ILE A 745 -9.26 -7.76 19.02
CA ILE A 745 -8.93 -9.02 19.69
C ILE A 745 -7.41 -9.23 19.66
N MET A 746 -6.76 -8.99 18.53
CA MET A 746 -5.32 -9.12 18.38
C MET A 746 -4.56 -8.13 19.27
N GLU A 747 -5.02 -6.87 19.39
CA GLU A 747 -4.45 -5.87 20.29
C GLU A 747 -4.52 -6.32 21.76
N ASN A 748 -5.63 -6.93 22.20
CA ASN A 748 -5.77 -7.46 23.57
C ASN A 748 -4.78 -8.62 23.85
N GLU A 749 -4.49 -9.46 22.85
CA GLU A 749 -3.48 -10.51 22.95
C GLU A 749 -2.06 -9.92 22.96
N MET A 750 -1.81 -8.91 22.14
CA MET A 750 -0.54 -8.15 22.13
C MET A 750 -0.29 -7.47 23.48
N GLU A 751 -1.29 -6.84 24.10
CA GLU A 751 -1.14 -6.23 25.44
C GLU A 751 -0.71 -7.24 26.51
N GLN A 752 -1.31 -8.44 26.49
CA GLN A 752 -0.90 -9.53 27.40
C GLN A 752 0.52 -10.01 27.11
N MET A 753 0.91 -10.11 25.84
CA MET A 753 2.27 -10.48 25.46
C MET A 753 3.27 -9.41 25.94
N VAL A 754 2.97 -8.13 25.74
CA VAL A 754 3.83 -7.02 26.15
C VAL A 754 4.04 -6.99 27.66
N GLU A 755 2.99 -7.22 28.47
CA GLU A 755 3.11 -7.36 29.92
C GLU A 755 4.06 -8.49 30.31
N LEU A 756 3.92 -9.67 29.70
CA LEU A 756 4.79 -10.82 29.99
C LEU A 756 6.24 -10.56 29.57
N VAL A 757 6.46 -10.05 28.36
CA VAL A 757 7.80 -9.82 27.80
C VAL A 757 8.57 -8.76 28.58
N LEU A 758 7.91 -7.65 28.94
CA LEU A 758 8.57 -6.52 29.60
C LEU A 758 8.64 -6.67 31.14
N SER A 759 7.96 -7.67 31.71
CA SER A 759 8.05 -8.00 33.14
C SER A 759 9.01 -9.16 33.45
N GLU A 760 9.62 -9.76 32.42
CA GLU A 760 10.47 -10.95 32.58
C GLU A 760 11.89 -10.66 33.08
N ILE A 761 12.43 -11.62 33.84
CA ILE A 761 13.77 -11.60 34.44
C ILE A 761 14.83 -11.81 33.34
N ASP A 762 15.98 -11.14 33.48
CA ASP A 762 17.08 -11.04 32.50
C ASP A 762 17.46 -12.33 31.74
N THR A 763 17.31 -13.52 32.32
CA THR A 763 17.68 -14.79 31.66
C THR A 763 16.73 -15.25 30.55
N LEU A 764 15.49 -14.78 30.53
CA LEU A 764 14.49 -15.12 29.50
C LEU A 764 14.25 -14.00 28.49
N ARG A 765 14.88 -12.84 28.71
CA ARG A 765 14.57 -11.60 27.98
C ARG A 765 14.81 -11.70 26.48
N ASP A 766 15.91 -12.34 26.06
CA ASP A 766 16.20 -12.56 24.63
C ASP A 766 15.14 -13.45 23.95
N VAL A 767 14.62 -14.43 24.69
CA VAL A 767 13.57 -15.33 24.21
C VAL A 767 12.28 -14.55 24.07
N SER A 768 11.84 -13.84 25.11
CA SER A 768 10.58 -13.11 25.10
C SER A 768 10.57 -11.91 24.13
N ILE A 769 11.69 -11.22 23.92
CA ILE A 769 11.82 -10.22 22.85
C ILE A 769 11.59 -10.86 21.48
N THR A 770 12.14 -12.06 21.24
CA THR A 770 11.92 -12.79 19.97
C THR A 770 10.43 -13.11 19.77
N PHE A 771 9.68 -13.46 20.82
CA PHE A 771 8.23 -13.62 20.75
C PHE A 771 7.52 -12.34 20.29
N LEU A 772 7.87 -11.21 20.92
CA LEU A 772 7.28 -9.92 20.59
C LEU A 772 7.58 -9.51 19.15
N ASP A 773 8.82 -9.67 18.70
CA ASP A 773 9.26 -9.35 17.34
C ASP A 773 8.49 -10.13 16.26
N VAL A 774 8.30 -11.44 16.46
CA VAL A 774 7.53 -12.27 15.53
C VAL A 774 6.04 -11.94 15.60
N ALA A 775 5.48 -11.68 16.78
CA ALA A 775 4.10 -11.25 16.94
C ALA A 775 3.81 -9.91 16.24
N LYS A 776 4.76 -8.96 16.32
CA LYS A 776 4.70 -7.69 15.58
C LYS A 776 4.72 -7.89 14.07
N ALA A 777 5.50 -8.85 13.57
CA ALA A 777 5.50 -9.20 12.14
C ALA A 777 4.13 -9.74 11.67
N PHE A 778 3.49 -10.59 12.47
CA PHE A 778 2.13 -11.07 12.17
C PHE A 778 1.08 -9.96 12.27
N TYR A 779 1.19 -9.09 13.27
CA TYR A 779 0.31 -7.92 13.41
C TYR A 779 0.45 -6.98 12.22
N TYR A 780 1.69 -6.63 11.84
CA TYR A 780 1.99 -5.83 10.66
C TYR A 780 1.38 -6.42 9.39
N TYR A 781 1.56 -7.73 9.17
CA TYR A 781 1.01 -8.41 7.99
C TYR A 781 -0.53 -8.33 7.95
N PHE A 782 -1.21 -8.45 9.09
CA PHE A 782 -2.67 -8.36 9.16
C PHE A 782 -3.19 -6.93 8.99
N SER A 783 -2.63 -5.98 9.75
CA SER A 783 -3.06 -4.58 9.77
C SER A 783 -2.72 -3.85 8.47
N CYS A 784 -1.51 -4.07 7.96
CA CYS A 784 -0.95 -3.39 6.79
C CYS A 784 -1.01 -4.24 5.51
N GLY A 785 -1.66 -5.42 5.57
CA GLY A 785 -1.74 -6.46 4.52
C GLY A 785 -2.20 -6.06 3.11
N ASN A 786 -2.61 -4.81 2.88
CA ASN A 786 -2.58 -4.22 1.54
C ASN A 786 -1.17 -3.67 1.29
N ILE A 787 -0.21 -4.59 1.12
CA ILE A 787 1.23 -4.35 1.03
C ILE A 787 1.62 -3.77 -0.36
N ASP A 788 0.87 -2.79 -0.84
CA ASP A 788 1.11 -2.18 -2.17
C ASP A 788 1.96 -0.90 -2.08
N ALA A 789 1.97 -0.20 -0.95
CA ALA A 789 2.68 1.08 -0.80
C ALA A 789 4.02 0.95 -0.07
N SER A 790 4.08 0.22 1.06
CA SER A 790 5.31 0.08 1.86
C SER A 790 6.35 -0.83 1.20
N THR A 791 5.94 -1.99 0.69
CA THR A 791 6.84 -2.92 -0.03
C THR A 791 7.21 -2.39 -1.40
N ALA A 792 6.34 -1.60 -2.05
CA ALA A 792 6.72 -0.88 -3.24
C ALA A 792 7.73 0.24 -2.95
N SER A 793 7.60 0.98 -1.84
CA SER A 793 8.60 1.97 -1.43
C SER A 793 9.97 1.33 -1.15
N HIS A 794 9.99 0.19 -0.43
CA HIS A 794 11.20 -0.59 -0.18
C HIS A 794 11.81 -1.19 -1.46
N LEU A 795 10.99 -1.71 -2.39
CA LEU A 795 11.42 -2.23 -3.70
C LEU A 795 11.90 -1.12 -4.65
N ILE A 796 11.20 0.03 -4.70
CA ILE A 796 11.59 1.22 -5.46
C ILE A 796 12.97 1.66 -4.98
N GLU A 797 13.24 1.61 -3.68
CA GLU A 797 14.47 2.15 -3.17
C GLU A 797 15.68 1.21 -3.23
N LEU A 798 15.44 -0.09 -3.03
CA LEU A 798 16.41 -1.14 -3.39
C LEU A 798 16.90 -0.96 -4.84
N VAL A 799 15.99 -0.52 -5.72
CA VAL A 799 16.22 -0.28 -7.13
C VAL A 799 16.90 1.07 -7.40
N THR A 800 16.49 2.16 -6.72
CA THR A 800 16.97 3.51 -7.01
C THR A 800 18.33 3.83 -6.40
N LYS A 801 18.74 3.18 -5.30
CA LYS A 801 20.07 3.34 -4.69
C LYS A 801 21.12 2.34 -5.19
N SER A 802 20.79 1.50 -6.18
CA SER A 802 21.72 0.59 -6.85
C SER A 802 22.41 1.30 -8.03
N PRO A 803 23.65 1.83 -7.90
CA PRO A 803 24.28 2.71 -8.91
C PRO A 803 24.63 2.04 -10.25
N ASN A 804 24.43 0.73 -10.36
CA ASN A 804 24.72 -0.10 -11.53
C ASN A 804 23.52 -0.91 -12.03
N LEU A 805 22.32 -0.68 -11.51
CA LEU A 805 21.14 -1.43 -11.93
C LEU A 805 20.69 -0.98 -13.33
N THR A 806 21.05 -1.76 -14.35
CA THR A 806 20.66 -1.52 -15.74
C THR A 806 19.40 -2.27 -16.15
N SER A 807 19.00 -3.30 -15.40
CA SER A 807 17.82 -4.13 -15.67
C SER A 807 17.04 -4.45 -14.40
N LEU A 808 15.71 -4.30 -14.45
CA LEU A 808 14.80 -4.61 -13.35
C LEU A 808 13.60 -5.41 -13.86
N THR A 809 13.27 -6.50 -13.17
CA THR A 809 12.12 -7.34 -13.49
C THR A 809 11.20 -7.49 -12.27
N LEU A 810 10.02 -6.87 -12.34
CA LEU A 810 8.96 -6.91 -11.32
C LEU A 810 7.73 -7.60 -11.94
N LEU A 811 7.59 -8.90 -11.70
CA LEU A 811 6.49 -9.71 -12.24
C LEU A 811 5.38 -9.85 -11.20
N CYS A 812 4.11 -9.66 -11.60
CA CYS A 812 2.92 -9.88 -10.77
C CYS A 812 2.76 -8.96 -9.53
N PHE A 813 3.46 -7.82 -9.48
CA PHE A 813 3.28 -6.83 -8.41
C PHE A 813 2.06 -5.93 -8.69
N GLN A 814 1.29 -5.57 -7.65
CA GLN A 814 0.18 -4.63 -7.75
C GLN A 814 0.66 -3.16 -7.72
N LEU A 815 1.68 -2.83 -8.51
CA LEU A 815 2.24 -1.47 -8.54
C LEU A 815 1.23 -0.50 -9.14
N THR A 816 1.02 0.64 -8.49
CA THR A 816 0.23 1.75 -9.04
C THR A 816 1.03 2.52 -10.08
N ASN A 817 0.35 3.27 -10.95
CA ASN A 817 1.01 4.11 -11.96
C ASN A 817 2.01 5.12 -11.35
N GLU A 818 1.71 5.64 -10.16
CA GLU A 818 2.54 6.62 -9.45
C GLU A 818 3.85 6.02 -8.92
N ILE A 819 3.78 4.79 -8.40
CA ILE A 819 4.93 4.02 -7.92
C ILE A 819 5.90 3.72 -9.07
N VAL A 820 5.38 3.28 -10.23
CA VAL A 820 6.22 3.01 -11.40
C VAL A 820 6.81 4.30 -11.98
N ARG A 821 6.05 5.40 -11.98
CA ARG A 821 6.55 6.72 -12.39
C ARG A 821 7.74 7.15 -11.53
N ASN A 822 7.62 7.06 -10.20
CA ASN A 822 8.71 7.36 -9.28
C ASN A 822 9.93 6.46 -9.51
N LEU A 823 9.72 5.17 -9.81
CA LEU A 823 10.79 4.21 -10.12
C LEU A 823 11.59 4.58 -11.38
N VAL A 824 10.90 5.04 -12.44
CA VAL A 824 11.55 5.46 -13.70
C VAL A 824 12.21 6.83 -13.58
N GLU A 825 11.59 7.78 -12.88
CA GLU A 825 12.14 9.13 -12.67
C GLU A 825 13.39 9.11 -11.78
N SER A 826 13.45 8.18 -10.82
CA SER A 826 14.52 8.14 -9.82
C SER A 826 15.77 7.34 -10.26
N SER A 827 15.72 6.59 -11.37
CA SER A 827 16.87 5.80 -11.84
C SER A 827 17.57 6.40 -13.06
N ARG A 828 18.83 6.84 -12.86
CA ARG A 828 19.67 7.47 -13.90
C ARG A 828 20.40 6.50 -14.84
N LYS A 829 20.30 5.18 -14.62
CA LYS A 829 20.96 4.16 -15.47
C LYS A 829 20.08 2.94 -15.82
N LEU A 830 18.81 2.90 -15.38
CA LEU A 830 17.92 1.78 -15.68
C LEU A 830 17.57 1.79 -17.17
N LYS A 831 18.11 0.80 -17.91
CA LYS A 831 17.91 0.63 -19.35
C LYS A 831 16.79 -0.36 -19.66
N TYR A 832 16.55 -1.34 -18.80
CA TYR A 832 15.58 -2.41 -19.01
C TYR A 832 14.62 -2.50 -17.82
N LEU A 833 13.32 -2.38 -18.06
CA LEU A 833 12.29 -2.54 -17.03
C LEU A 833 11.25 -3.55 -17.51
N ASN A 834 10.95 -4.56 -16.71
CA ASN A 834 9.95 -5.58 -17.04
C ASN A 834 8.87 -5.62 -15.95
N LEU A 835 7.65 -5.23 -16.31
CA LEU A 835 6.50 -5.17 -15.39
C LEU A 835 5.42 -6.21 -15.72
N SER A 836 5.80 -7.26 -16.46
CA SER A 836 4.86 -8.24 -17.01
C SER A 836 3.94 -8.85 -15.94
N ARG A 837 2.64 -9.03 -16.27
CA ARG A 837 1.57 -9.55 -15.39
C ARG A 837 1.17 -8.66 -14.21
N SER A 838 1.53 -7.37 -14.21
CA SER A 838 1.07 -6.43 -13.17
C SER A 838 -0.37 -5.97 -13.44
N PRO A 839 -1.34 -6.18 -12.53
CA PRO A 839 -2.77 -5.99 -12.79
C PRO A 839 -3.27 -4.53 -12.74
N LYS A 840 -2.50 -3.60 -12.15
CA LYS A 840 -2.90 -2.20 -11.91
C LYS A 840 -2.28 -1.18 -12.88
N ILE A 841 -1.44 -1.61 -13.81
CA ILE A 841 -0.81 -0.74 -14.81
C ILE A 841 -1.80 -0.51 -15.96
N ASP A 842 -2.27 0.73 -16.14
CA ASP A 842 -3.25 1.12 -17.16
C ASP A 842 -2.68 2.16 -18.16
N GLY A 843 -3.47 2.57 -19.16
CA GLY A 843 -3.01 3.52 -20.19
C GLY A 843 -2.63 4.92 -19.69
N ARG A 844 -3.01 5.30 -18.46
CA ARG A 844 -2.61 6.58 -17.85
C ARG A 844 -1.11 6.58 -17.55
N PHE A 845 -0.55 5.42 -17.20
CA PHE A 845 0.89 5.25 -17.01
C PHE A 845 1.72 5.71 -18.22
N LEU A 846 1.37 5.33 -19.47
CA LEU A 846 2.15 5.76 -20.65
C LEU A 846 2.01 7.25 -20.96
N ARG A 847 0.85 7.84 -20.66
CA ARG A 847 0.65 9.29 -20.80
C ARG A 847 1.47 10.06 -19.77
N ASP A 848 1.53 9.57 -18.53
CA ASP A 848 2.25 10.21 -17.44
C ASP A 848 3.77 10.01 -17.61
N LEU A 849 4.20 8.81 -18.05
CA LEU A 849 5.58 8.52 -18.47
C LEU A 849 6.03 9.44 -19.60
N GLY A 850 5.21 9.62 -20.65
CA GLY A 850 5.53 10.48 -21.78
C GLY A 850 5.51 11.99 -21.48
N ASN A 851 4.82 12.41 -20.41
CA ASN A 851 4.82 13.80 -19.94
C ASN A 851 5.99 14.10 -18.98
N SER A 852 6.42 13.11 -18.17
CA SER A 852 7.51 13.23 -17.19
C SER A 852 8.91 12.93 -17.75
N CYS A 853 9.06 12.00 -18.70
CA CYS A 853 10.37 11.47 -19.12
C CYS A 853 11.03 12.27 -20.26
N LYS A 854 11.38 13.54 -20.03
CA LYS A 854 12.21 14.28 -20.99
C LYS A 854 13.68 13.83 -21.02
N GLU A 855 14.17 13.13 -19.98
CA GLU A 855 15.60 12.78 -19.79
C GLU A 855 15.84 11.36 -19.23
N SER A 856 14.92 10.40 -19.43
CA SER A 856 15.08 9.03 -18.91
C SER A 856 16.01 8.16 -19.79
N PRO A 857 16.91 7.33 -19.20
CA PRO A 857 17.81 6.40 -19.92
C PRO A 857 17.15 5.05 -20.28
N LEU A 858 15.83 4.91 -20.13
CA LEU A 858 15.10 3.66 -20.31
C LEU A 858 15.08 3.22 -21.79
N GLU A 859 15.88 2.21 -22.14
CA GLU A 859 15.99 1.69 -23.52
C GLU A 859 14.88 0.68 -23.86
N THR A 860 14.45 -0.15 -22.89
CA THR A 860 13.52 -1.27 -23.09
C THR A 860 12.54 -1.41 -21.94
N LEU A 861 11.24 -1.44 -22.25
CA LEU A 861 10.15 -1.69 -21.30
C LEU A 861 9.36 -2.94 -21.72
N ILE A 862 9.28 -3.95 -20.87
CA ILE A 862 8.59 -5.23 -21.17
C ILE A 862 7.28 -5.29 -20.37
N LEU A 863 6.15 -5.31 -21.08
CA LEU A 863 4.79 -5.34 -20.51
C LEU A 863 4.00 -6.58 -20.98
N ARG A 864 4.57 -7.78 -20.87
CA ARG A 864 3.89 -9.02 -21.31
C ARG A 864 2.75 -9.35 -20.34
N ASN A 865 1.56 -9.64 -20.86
CA ASN A 865 0.37 -9.95 -20.05
C ASN A 865 0.00 -8.86 -19.01
N CYS A 866 0.54 -7.64 -19.13
CA CYS A 866 -0.12 -6.44 -18.60
C CYS A 866 -1.35 -6.20 -19.47
N VAL A 867 -2.43 -5.67 -18.91
CA VAL A 867 -3.66 -5.48 -19.67
C VAL A 867 -3.40 -4.52 -20.85
N LYS A 868 -3.31 -5.12 -22.05
CA LYS A 868 -3.52 -4.59 -23.41
C LYS A 868 -2.74 -3.32 -23.83
N LEU A 869 -1.49 -3.51 -24.28
CA LEU A 869 -0.71 -2.51 -25.05
C LEU A 869 -1.49 -1.88 -26.24
N GLU A 870 -2.34 -2.66 -26.90
CA GLU A 870 -3.17 -2.23 -28.03
C GLU A 870 -4.33 -1.28 -27.61
N GLU A 871 -4.87 -1.45 -26.39
CA GLU A 871 -5.85 -0.52 -25.81
C GLU A 871 -5.19 0.82 -25.46
N VAL A 872 -3.97 0.80 -24.95
CA VAL A 872 -3.25 2.01 -24.54
C VAL A 872 -2.99 2.94 -25.74
N PHE A 873 -2.60 2.41 -26.90
CA PHE A 873 -2.39 3.25 -28.09
C PHE A 873 -3.69 3.77 -28.73
N SER A 874 -4.81 3.11 -28.48
CA SER A 874 -6.13 3.50 -29.01
C SER A 874 -6.73 4.72 -28.28
N MET A 875 -6.34 4.95 -27.02
CA MET A 875 -6.84 6.05 -26.17
C MET A 875 -5.99 7.33 -26.24
N VAL A 876 -4.84 7.28 -26.92
CA VAL A 876 -3.84 8.35 -26.93
C VAL A 876 -3.94 9.15 -28.24
N ASP A 877 -4.04 10.47 -28.12
CA ASP A 877 -4.04 11.35 -29.29
C ASP A 877 -2.70 11.29 -30.06
N THR A 878 -2.72 11.67 -31.34
CA THR A 878 -1.53 11.57 -32.21
C THR A 878 -0.32 12.32 -31.63
N LYS A 879 -0.55 13.40 -30.88
CA LYS A 879 0.52 14.23 -30.30
C LYS A 879 1.19 13.54 -29.11
N SER A 880 0.42 12.87 -28.29
CA SER A 880 0.85 12.13 -27.10
C SER A 880 1.48 10.80 -27.49
N LEU A 881 0.99 10.15 -28.56
CA LEU A 881 1.59 8.95 -29.13
C LEU A 881 2.97 9.26 -29.73
N MET A 882 3.11 10.38 -30.45
CA MET A 882 4.40 10.84 -30.99
C MET A 882 5.41 11.21 -29.90
N ARG A 883 4.93 11.69 -28.75
CA ARG A 883 5.78 11.97 -27.57
C ARG A 883 6.21 10.67 -26.86
N ALA A 884 5.30 9.71 -26.67
CA ALA A 884 5.63 8.40 -26.12
C ALA A 884 6.56 7.59 -27.04
N ALA A 885 6.38 7.70 -28.36
CA ALA A 885 7.27 7.11 -29.36
C ALA A 885 8.68 7.74 -29.37
N ALA A 886 8.83 8.99 -28.90
CA ALA A 886 10.13 9.62 -28.74
C ALA A 886 10.92 9.09 -27.51
N CYS A 887 10.23 8.47 -26.55
CA CYS A 887 10.84 7.96 -25.32
C CYS A 887 11.39 6.52 -25.43
N CYS A 888 10.89 5.68 -26.35
CA CYS A 888 11.36 4.30 -26.51
C CYS A 888 11.20 3.78 -27.95
N THR A 889 12.23 3.12 -28.48
CA THR A 889 12.28 2.58 -29.85
C THR A 889 11.18 1.56 -30.13
N MET A 890 10.82 0.72 -29.16
CA MET A 890 9.72 -0.23 -29.29
C MET A 890 8.36 0.46 -29.48
N PHE A 891 8.09 1.56 -28.77
CA PHE A 891 6.85 2.33 -28.95
C PHE A 891 6.82 3.08 -30.28
N ASN A 892 7.98 3.52 -30.79
CA ASN A 892 8.11 4.07 -32.13
C ASN A 892 7.77 3.02 -33.20
N THR A 893 8.34 1.82 -33.08
CA THR A 893 8.08 0.71 -34.02
C THR A 893 6.61 0.29 -33.99
N CYS A 894 6.00 0.14 -32.81
CA CYS A 894 4.59 -0.22 -32.68
C CYS A 894 3.60 0.88 -33.13
N ALA A 895 3.95 2.16 -32.97
CA ALA A 895 3.10 3.27 -33.37
C ALA A 895 3.14 3.55 -34.89
N MET A 896 4.27 3.25 -35.55
CA MET A 896 4.46 3.50 -36.99
C MET A 896 4.17 2.27 -37.87
N ASP A 897 4.16 1.06 -37.32
CA ASP A 897 3.87 -0.16 -38.07
C ASP A 897 2.37 -0.40 -38.24
N ARG A 898 1.90 -0.35 -39.49
CA ARG A 898 0.48 -0.61 -39.84
C ARG A 898 0.10 -2.08 -39.66
N PHE A 899 1.06 -3.02 -39.71
CA PHE A 899 0.81 -4.45 -39.50
C PHE A 899 0.44 -4.77 -38.05
N ALA A 900 0.86 -3.95 -37.09
CA ALA A 900 0.48 -4.08 -35.69
C ALA A 900 -1.05 -3.94 -35.47
N TYR A 901 -1.77 -3.34 -36.43
CA TYR A 901 -3.22 -3.17 -36.40
C TYR A 901 -3.97 -4.10 -37.36
N ALA A 902 -3.31 -5.15 -37.89
CA ALA A 902 -3.91 -6.08 -38.84
C ALA A 902 -5.01 -6.96 -38.21
N HIS A 903 -4.92 -7.23 -36.91
CA HIS A 903 -5.87 -8.07 -36.17
C HIS A 903 -6.30 -7.33 -34.90
N VAL A 904 -7.56 -6.87 -34.85
CA VAL A 904 -8.06 -6.03 -33.74
C VAL A 904 -9.15 -6.79 -32.97
N ASP A 905 -8.98 -6.97 -31.67
CA ASP A 905 -9.95 -7.63 -30.78
C ASP A 905 -10.31 -6.73 -29.59
N LEU A 906 -11.50 -6.13 -29.62
CA LEU A 906 -12.00 -5.23 -28.58
C LEU A 906 -13.04 -5.89 -27.65
N THR A 907 -13.11 -7.21 -27.63
CA THR A 907 -14.21 -7.93 -26.96
C THR A 907 -14.09 -8.07 -25.44
N THR A 908 -12.92 -7.74 -24.90
CA THR A 908 -12.57 -7.87 -23.47
C THR A 908 -12.43 -6.52 -22.76
N ALA A 909 -12.85 -5.42 -23.38
CA ALA A 909 -12.77 -4.08 -22.79
C ALA A 909 -13.84 -3.91 -21.70
N THR A 910 -13.43 -3.70 -20.46
CA THR A 910 -14.33 -3.63 -19.28
C THR A 910 -15.07 -2.29 -19.13
N SER A 911 -14.92 -1.35 -20.07
CA SER A 911 -15.68 -0.10 -20.11
C SER A 911 -16.03 0.30 -21.55
N GLN A 912 -17.11 1.09 -21.69
CA GLN A 912 -17.76 1.48 -22.95
C GLN A 912 -16.76 1.90 -24.05
N VAL A 913 -16.69 1.13 -25.14
CA VAL A 913 -15.84 1.45 -26.31
C VAL A 913 -16.55 2.49 -27.18
N ASP A 914 -16.00 3.71 -27.26
CA ASP A 914 -16.55 4.78 -28.12
C ASP A 914 -16.29 4.49 -29.62
N SER A 915 -17.31 4.77 -30.44
CA SER A 915 -17.27 4.78 -31.91
C SER A 915 -16.04 5.50 -32.49
N LYS A 916 -15.58 6.58 -31.85
CA LYS A 916 -14.42 7.36 -32.28
C LYS A 916 -13.10 6.58 -32.17
N VAL A 917 -12.99 5.71 -31.17
CA VAL A 917 -11.82 4.83 -30.93
C VAL A 917 -11.71 3.80 -32.06
N VAL A 918 -12.83 3.15 -32.39
CA VAL A 918 -12.90 2.17 -33.49
C VAL A 918 -12.54 2.83 -34.83
N CYS A 919 -13.00 4.06 -35.06
CA CYS A 919 -12.69 4.81 -36.29
C CYS A 919 -11.19 5.12 -36.42
N ASN A 920 -10.54 5.56 -35.34
CA ASN A 920 -9.10 5.86 -35.36
C ASN A 920 -8.26 4.61 -35.61
N LEU A 921 -8.63 3.46 -35.03
CA LEU A 921 -7.94 2.19 -35.25
C LEU A 921 -8.07 1.70 -36.70
N ILE A 922 -9.28 1.75 -37.27
CA ILE A 922 -9.51 1.39 -38.69
C ILE A 922 -8.70 2.31 -39.61
N HIS A 923 -8.62 3.61 -39.30
CA HIS A 923 -7.85 4.56 -40.09
C HIS A 923 -6.33 4.33 -40.01
N ARG A 924 -5.82 3.89 -38.85
CA ARG A 924 -4.39 3.55 -38.67
C ARG A 924 -4.02 2.24 -39.35
N ALA A 925 -4.89 1.22 -39.27
CA ALA A 925 -4.69 -0.06 -39.95
C ALA A 925 -4.71 0.06 -41.48
N GLY A 926 -5.59 0.91 -42.02
CA GLY A 926 -5.70 1.15 -43.46
C GLY A 926 -5.86 -0.15 -44.28
N LYS A 927 -4.99 -0.36 -45.28
CA LYS A 927 -5.00 -1.54 -46.16
C LYS A 927 -4.57 -2.85 -45.50
N GLU A 928 -4.04 -2.81 -44.26
CA GLU A 928 -3.51 -3.99 -43.57
C GLU A 928 -4.49 -4.66 -42.62
N LEU A 929 -5.69 -4.13 -42.42
CA LEU A 929 -6.71 -4.79 -41.61
C LEU A 929 -7.14 -6.14 -42.23
N ARG A 930 -7.07 -7.22 -41.42
CA ARG A 930 -7.41 -8.61 -41.78
C ARG A 930 -8.43 -9.23 -40.85
N SER A 931 -8.46 -8.87 -39.57
CA SER A 931 -9.46 -9.34 -38.60
C SER A 931 -9.93 -8.23 -37.67
N LEU A 932 -11.24 -8.22 -37.38
CA LEU A 932 -11.86 -7.25 -36.48
C LEU A 932 -12.91 -7.92 -35.60
N LYS A 933 -12.81 -7.77 -34.28
CA LYS A 933 -13.83 -8.22 -33.33
C LYS A 933 -14.31 -7.10 -32.41
N LEU A 934 -15.62 -6.94 -32.30
CA LEU A 934 -16.27 -5.82 -31.61
C LEU A 934 -17.45 -6.30 -30.75
N GLY A 935 -17.65 -5.63 -29.61
CA GLY A 935 -18.78 -5.88 -28.71
C GLY A 935 -18.38 -6.48 -27.35
N SER A 936 -19.34 -6.86 -26.51
CA SER A 936 -19.07 -7.40 -25.17
C SER A 936 -19.23 -8.92 -25.13
N LEU A 937 -18.33 -9.62 -24.44
CA LEU A 937 -18.45 -11.05 -24.15
C LEU A 937 -19.37 -11.35 -22.96
N ALA A 938 -19.66 -10.37 -22.09
CA ALA A 938 -20.58 -10.54 -20.96
C ALA A 938 -22.04 -10.44 -21.44
N ARG A 939 -22.89 -11.41 -21.04
CA ARG A 939 -24.35 -11.38 -21.27
C ARG A 939 -25.00 -10.59 -20.13
N THR A 940 -25.59 -9.43 -20.42
CA THR A 940 -26.29 -8.61 -19.42
C THR A 940 -27.80 -8.85 -19.50
N TYR A 941 -28.42 -9.26 -18.39
CA TYR A 941 -29.86 -9.53 -18.25
C TYR A 941 -30.78 -8.43 -18.85
N PRO A 942 -32.01 -8.76 -19.31
CA PRO A 942 -32.90 -7.81 -19.98
C PRO A 942 -33.35 -6.61 -19.11
N SER A 943 -33.32 -6.76 -17.79
CA SER A 943 -33.83 -5.78 -16.81
C SER A 943 -32.84 -4.67 -16.44
N ASP A 944 -31.53 -4.86 -16.62
CA ASP A 944 -30.52 -3.82 -16.36
C ASP A 944 -30.30 -2.94 -17.58
N CYS A 945 -31.26 -2.03 -17.79
CA CYS A 945 -31.19 -1.01 -18.82
C CYS A 945 -30.29 0.15 -18.39
N ASN A 946 -29.00 0.08 -18.72
CA ASN A 946 -28.20 1.25 -19.07
C ASN A 946 -27.86 1.23 -20.58
N PRO A 947 -27.71 2.40 -21.23
CA PRO A 947 -27.83 2.53 -22.67
C PRO A 947 -26.62 1.93 -23.39
N SER A 948 -26.90 1.07 -24.38
CA SER A 948 -26.06 0.79 -25.57
C SER A 948 -24.54 0.71 -25.38
N LEU A 949 -23.97 -0.49 -25.48
CA LEU A 949 -22.52 -0.68 -25.59
C LEU A 949 -21.90 -0.04 -26.86
N VAL A 950 -22.69 0.24 -27.91
CA VAL A 950 -22.30 1.05 -29.08
C VAL A 950 -23.57 1.66 -29.71
N ASN A 951 -23.74 2.99 -29.68
CA ASN A 951 -24.84 3.68 -30.39
C ASN A 951 -24.26 4.44 -31.59
N GLY A 952 -24.38 3.87 -32.80
CA GLY A 952 -24.04 4.56 -34.05
C GLY A 952 -23.53 3.63 -35.15
N PRO A 953 -23.42 4.08 -36.41
CA PRO A 953 -23.00 3.27 -37.53
C PRO A 953 -21.47 3.12 -37.54
N PHE A 954 -20.89 2.43 -36.54
CA PHE A 954 -19.43 2.26 -36.39
C PHE A 954 -18.79 1.51 -37.58
N LEU A 955 -19.54 0.60 -38.20
CA LEU A 955 -19.11 -0.10 -39.43
C LEU A 955 -19.14 0.81 -40.66
N SER A 956 -19.86 1.95 -40.66
CA SER A 956 -19.86 2.86 -41.82
C SER A 956 -18.50 3.49 -42.10
N THR A 957 -17.58 3.49 -41.13
CA THR A 957 -16.19 3.93 -41.34
C THR A 957 -15.43 2.96 -42.26
N LEU A 958 -15.79 1.67 -42.25
CA LEU A 958 -15.28 0.70 -43.23
C LEU A 958 -15.75 1.02 -44.66
N SER A 959 -16.90 1.68 -44.84
CA SER A 959 -17.38 2.08 -46.17
C SER A 959 -16.96 3.51 -46.58
N ARG A 960 -16.63 4.39 -45.62
CA ARG A 960 -16.28 5.80 -45.86
C ARG A 960 -14.78 6.10 -45.92
N ASN A 961 -13.92 5.17 -45.54
CA ASN A 961 -12.47 5.40 -45.55
C ASN A 961 -11.88 5.13 -46.96
N PRO A 962 -11.32 6.14 -47.65
CA PRO A 962 -10.80 5.98 -49.01
C PRO A 962 -9.58 5.05 -49.10
N ASP A 963 -8.85 4.86 -47.99
CA ASP A 963 -7.68 3.97 -47.93
C ASP A 963 -8.03 2.52 -47.58
N PHE A 964 -9.27 2.25 -47.17
CA PHE A 964 -9.72 0.90 -46.84
C PHE A 964 -10.33 0.20 -48.06
N ILE A 965 -9.66 -0.86 -48.52
CA ILE A 965 -10.20 -1.75 -49.55
C ILE A 965 -10.86 -2.92 -48.80
N GLY A 966 -12.17 -2.85 -48.55
CA GLY A 966 -12.89 -3.86 -47.75
C GLY A 966 -12.74 -5.31 -48.21
N ASN A 967 -12.27 -5.53 -49.43
CA ASN A 967 -11.87 -6.83 -49.96
C ASN A 967 -10.65 -7.46 -49.27
N ARG A 968 -10.05 -6.88 -48.23
CA ARG A 968 -8.93 -7.49 -47.49
C ARG A 968 -9.29 -8.04 -46.11
N LEU A 969 -10.46 -7.69 -45.58
CA LEU A 969 -10.93 -8.24 -44.30
C LEU A 969 -11.33 -9.71 -44.50
N LYS A 970 -10.72 -10.60 -43.72
CA LYS A 970 -10.94 -12.06 -43.80
C LYS A 970 -11.79 -12.59 -42.63
N SER A 971 -11.71 -11.96 -41.46
CA SER A 971 -12.46 -12.39 -40.26
C SER A 971 -13.17 -11.21 -39.58
N LEU A 972 -14.44 -11.39 -39.24
CA LEU A 972 -15.28 -10.38 -38.56
C LEU A 972 -16.08 -11.02 -37.42
N GLY A 973 -15.90 -10.51 -36.20
CA GLY A 973 -16.63 -10.94 -35.00
C GLY A 973 -17.46 -9.81 -34.37
N LEU A 974 -18.73 -10.06 -34.11
CA LEU A 974 -19.68 -9.09 -33.57
C LEU A 974 -20.42 -9.70 -32.38
N TYR A 975 -20.37 -9.07 -31.21
CA TYR A 975 -20.85 -9.64 -29.94
C TYR A 975 -21.82 -8.69 -29.19
N ASN A 976 -23.06 -9.12 -28.94
CA ASN A 976 -24.09 -8.45 -28.14
C ASN A 976 -24.41 -7.00 -28.58
N ILE A 977 -24.67 -6.77 -29.87
CA ILE A 977 -24.91 -5.44 -30.45
C ILE A 977 -26.41 -5.22 -30.71
N ARG A 978 -27.06 -4.32 -29.94
CA ARG A 978 -28.54 -4.16 -29.89
C ARG A 978 -29.22 -3.61 -31.16
N SER A 979 -28.53 -2.90 -32.07
CA SER A 979 -29.15 -2.28 -33.26
C SER A 979 -28.30 -2.48 -34.52
N MET A 980 -28.60 -3.52 -35.30
CA MET A 980 -27.86 -3.91 -36.51
C MET A 980 -28.64 -3.73 -37.83
N ASN A 981 -29.93 -3.38 -37.77
CA ASN A 981 -30.85 -3.47 -38.92
C ASN A 981 -30.42 -2.59 -40.11
N SER A 982 -29.76 -1.46 -39.87
CA SER A 982 -29.24 -0.54 -40.90
C SER A 982 -27.74 -0.69 -41.19
N SER A 983 -27.02 -1.61 -40.51
CA SER A 983 -25.55 -1.70 -40.57
C SER A 983 -25.01 -2.88 -41.39
N PHE A 984 -25.86 -3.83 -41.80
CA PHE A 984 -25.44 -4.98 -42.62
C PHE A 984 -25.05 -4.61 -44.06
N GLU A 985 -25.40 -3.42 -44.54
CA GLU A 985 -24.95 -2.91 -45.84
C GLU A 985 -23.42 -2.85 -45.93
N VAL A 986 -22.71 -2.74 -44.81
CA VAL A 986 -21.23 -2.73 -44.78
C VAL A 986 -20.63 -4.09 -45.17
N LEU A 987 -21.35 -5.20 -44.98
CA LEU A 987 -20.92 -6.51 -45.45
C LEU A 987 -20.81 -6.56 -46.99
N SER A 988 -21.51 -5.67 -47.71
CA SER A 988 -21.36 -5.57 -49.17
C SER A 988 -19.98 -5.08 -49.61
N VAL A 989 -19.25 -4.36 -48.75
CA VAL A 989 -17.89 -3.86 -48.97
C VAL A 989 -16.84 -4.91 -48.59
N CYS A 990 -17.22 -5.94 -47.81
CA CYS A 990 -16.33 -6.98 -47.27
C CYS A 990 -16.44 -8.30 -48.05
N SER A 991 -16.26 -8.26 -49.37
CA SER A 991 -16.57 -9.40 -50.27
C SER A 991 -15.68 -10.65 -50.11
N ASN A 992 -14.51 -10.52 -49.47
CA ASN A 992 -13.51 -11.60 -49.27
C ASN A 992 -13.51 -12.20 -47.86
N LEU A 993 -14.60 -12.02 -47.11
CA LEU A 993 -14.73 -12.56 -45.77
C LEU A 993 -14.80 -14.09 -45.79
N THR A 994 -13.92 -14.76 -45.03
CA THR A 994 -13.87 -16.22 -44.88
C THR A 994 -14.43 -16.68 -43.54
N ASP A 995 -14.37 -15.84 -42.51
CA ASP A 995 -14.87 -16.14 -41.15
C ASP A 995 -15.80 -15.03 -40.64
N LEU A 996 -17.04 -15.38 -40.33
CA LEU A 996 -18.05 -14.47 -39.80
C LEU A 996 -18.66 -15.02 -38.52
N ARG A 997 -18.54 -14.25 -37.43
CA ARG A 997 -19.12 -14.58 -36.13
C ARG A 997 -20.03 -13.47 -35.63
N ILE A 998 -21.29 -13.80 -35.36
CA ILE A 998 -22.29 -12.89 -34.81
C ILE A 998 -22.93 -13.55 -33.58
N VAL A 999 -22.80 -12.92 -32.42
CA VAL A 999 -23.32 -13.40 -31.14
C VAL A 999 -24.27 -12.36 -30.56
N GLY A 1000 -25.45 -12.79 -30.10
CA GLY A 1000 -26.42 -11.91 -29.44
C GLY A 1000 -27.22 -11.02 -30.40
N LEU A 1001 -27.64 -11.56 -31.55
CA LEU A 1001 -28.47 -10.83 -32.53
C LEU A 1001 -29.95 -10.73 -32.09
N ASN A 1002 -30.55 -9.54 -32.19
CA ASN A 1002 -31.99 -9.28 -32.03
C ASN A 1002 -32.65 -9.15 -33.44
N ASN A 1003 -33.81 -9.77 -33.69
CA ASN A 1003 -34.53 -9.84 -35.00
C ASN A 1003 -34.51 -8.53 -35.84
N PRO A 1004 -34.49 -8.54 -37.21
CA PRO A 1004 -34.88 -9.57 -38.18
C PRO A 1004 -33.74 -10.02 -39.14
N PHE A 1005 -33.49 -11.33 -39.16
CA PHE A 1005 -32.36 -12.06 -39.75
C PHE A 1005 -32.43 -12.25 -41.29
N MET A 1006 -33.57 -12.03 -41.93
CA MET A 1006 -33.77 -12.32 -43.36
C MET A 1006 -32.94 -11.42 -44.29
N HIS A 1007 -32.77 -10.16 -43.90
CA HIS A 1007 -31.96 -9.21 -44.66
C HIS A 1007 -30.47 -9.59 -44.66
N LEU A 1008 -29.97 -10.12 -43.54
CA LEU A 1008 -28.59 -10.60 -43.41
C LEU A 1008 -28.31 -11.75 -44.39
N PHE A 1009 -29.12 -12.80 -44.38
CA PHE A 1009 -28.91 -13.94 -45.30
C PHE A 1009 -29.06 -13.56 -46.77
N LYS A 1010 -29.94 -12.60 -47.09
CA LYS A 1010 -30.02 -12.03 -48.44
C LYS A 1010 -28.71 -11.37 -48.85
N ILE A 1011 -28.13 -10.51 -48.01
CA ILE A 1011 -26.84 -9.86 -48.27
C ILE A 1011 -25.71 -10.89 -48.38
N LEU A 1012 -25.67 -11.88 -47.47
CA LEU A 1012 -24.65 -12.93 -47.50
C LEU A 1012 -24.71 -13.73 -48.80
N THR A 1013 -25.92 -14.09 -49.27
CA THR A 1013 -26.14 -14.80 -50.55
C THR A 1013 -25.66 -13.98 -51.75
N GLU A 1014 -25.91 -12.67 -51.75
CA GLU A 1014 -25.62 -11.79 -52.87
C GLU A 1014 -24.15 -11.33 -52.92
N LYS A 1015 -23.48 -11.17 -51.77
CA LYS A 1015 -22.20 -10.43 -51.67
C LYS A 1015 -21.06 -11.14 -50.95
N CYS A 1016 -21.29 -12.18 -50.14
CA CYS A 1016 -20.27 -12.85 -49.31
C CYS A 1016 -20.15 -14.35 -49.59
N ARG A 1017 -19.79 -14.74 -50.81
CA ARG A 1017 -19.77 -16.16 -51.25
C ARG A 1017 -18.53 -16.95 -50.83
N LEU A 1018 -17.53 -16.28 -50.25
CA LEU A 1018 -16.25 -16.87 -49.85
C LEU A 1018 -16.20 -17.32 -48.39
N ILE A 1019 -17.32 -17.24 -47.66
CA ILE A 1019 -17.39 -17.64 -46.25
C ILE A 1019 -17.17 -19.15 -46.13
N GLU A 1020 -16.19 -19.51 -45.31
CA GLU A 1020 -15.84 -20.88 -44.93
C GLU A 1020 -16.43 -21.23 -43.56
N TYR A 1021 -16.40 -20.27 -42.63
CA TYR A 1021 -16.85 -20.42 -41.25
C TYR A 1021 -17.94 -19.40 -40.92
N LEU A 1022 -19.16 -19.88 -40.65
CA LEU A 1022 -20.28 -19.05 -40.21
C LEU A 1022 -20.75 -19.46 -38.82
N PHE A 1023 -20.71 -18.51 -37.88
CA PHE A 1023 -21.25 -18.66 -36.53
C PHE A 1023 -22.29 -17.59 -36.26
N ILE A 1024 -23.53 -17.99 -35.99
CA ILE A 1024 -24.59 -17.08 -35.57
C ILE A 1024 -25.30 -17.62 -34.34
N GLU A 1025 -25.45 -16.77 -33.34
CA GLU A 1025 -26.18 -17.01 -32.11
C GLU A 1025 -27.12 -15.84 -31.82
N THR A 1026 -28.40 -16.12 -31.55
CA THR A 1026 -29.40 -15.10 -31.23
C THR A 1026 -29.52 -14.89 -29.71
N TYR A 1027 -29.85 -13.67 -29.31
CA TYR A 1027 -30.05 -13.30 -27.89
C TYR A 1027 -31.44 -13.73 -27.40
N GLN A 1028 -32.48 -13.46 -28.20
CA GLN A 1028 -33.84 -13.96 -27.98
C GLN A 1028 -34.17 -15.04 -29.00
N LEU A 1029 -35.06 -15.97 -28.65
CA LEU A 1029 -35.62 -16.89 -29.65
C LEU A 1029 -36.45 -16.11 -30.66
N PRO A 1030 -36.23 -16.30 -31.97
CA PRO A 1030 -37.06 -15.67 -32.98
C PRO A 1030 -38.53 -16.06 -32.78
N SER A 1031 -39.46 -15.11 -32.75
CA SER A 1031 -40.90 -15.41 -32.64
C SER A 1031 -41.42 -16.26 -33.81
N THR A 1032 -40.72 -16.22 -34.96
CA THR A 1032 -41.11 -16.90 -36.19
C THR A 1032 -40.39 -18.24 -36.37
N ILE A 1033 -41.16 -19.30 -36.64
CA ILE A 1033 -40.61 -20.58 -37.10
C ILE A 1033 -40.04 -20.40 -38.51
N ILE A 1034 -38.82 -20.89 -38.73
CA ILE A 1034 -38.13 -20.87 -40.01
C ILE A 1034 -38.45 -22.18 -40.72
N ASP A 1035 -39.51 -22.15 -41.53
CA ASP A 1035 -39.89 -23.18 -42.49
C ASP A 1035 -39.13 -23.00 -43.82
N THR A 1036 -39.42 -23.81 -44.84
CA THR A 1036 -38.74 -23.76 -46.14
C THR A 1036 -39.01 -22.47 -46.92
N VAL A 1037 -40.14 -21.79 -46.67
CA VAL A 1037 -40.52 -20.53 -47.33
C VAL A 1037 -39.78 -19.36 -46.69
N LYS A 1038 -39.84 -19.27 -45.36
CA LYS A 1038 -39.15 -18.24 -44.55
C LYS A 1038 -37.64 -18.49 -44.47
N GLY A 1039 -37.17 -19.72 -44.60
CA GLY A 1039 -35.75 -20.07 -44.64
C GLY A 1039 -35.12 -19.97 -46.03
N SER A 1040 -35.87 -19.56 -47.06
CA SER A 1040 -35.43 -19.65 -48.47
C SER A 1040 -34.12 -18.91 -48.78
N HIS A 1041 -33.82 -17.79 -48.12
CA HIS A 1041 -32.55 -17.07 -48.29
C HIS A 1041 -31.37 -17.76 -47.58
N LEU A 1042 -31.59 -18.34 -46.40
CA LEU A 1042 -30.59 -19.15 -45.68
C LEU A 1042 -30.26 -20.41 -46.49
N ILE A 1043 -31.30 -21.10 -46.99
CA ILE A 1043 -31.13 -22.28 -47.84
C ILE A 1043 -30.36 -21.90 -49.10
N LYS A 1044 -30.77 -20.85 -49.82
CA LYS A 1044 -30.05 -20.35 -51.01
C LYS A 1044 -28.60 -19.97 -50.70
N PHE A 1045 -28.30 -19.37 -49.55
CA PHE A 1045 -26.94 -19.07 -49.14
C PHE A 1045 -26.12 -20.36 -49.01
N VAL A 1046 -26.60 -21.34 -48.25
CA VAL A 1046 -25.88 -22.59 -47.99
C VAL A 1046 -25.73 -23.43 -49.26
N THR A 1047 -26.73 -23.48 -50.13
CA THR A 1047 -26.65 -24.19 -51.42
C THR A 1047 -25.70 -23.51 -52.40
N ASN A 1048 -25.61 -22.18 -52.40
CA ASN A 1048 -24.81 -21.41 -53.37
C ASN A 1048 -23.41 -21.01 -52.86
N SER A 1049 -23.02 -21.41 -51.64
CA SER A 1049 -21.71 -21.10 -51.06
C SER A 1049 -20.75 -22.28 -51.21
N PRO A 1050 -19.84 -22.27 -52.21
CA PRO A 1050 -19.00 -23.42 -52.53
C PRO A 1050 -17.96 -23.74 -51.44
N ASN A 1051 -17.58 -22.76 -50.62
CA ASN A 1051 -16.48 -22.88 -49.65
C ASN A 1051 -16.96 -23.12 -48.21
N LEU A 1052 -18.26 -23.19 -47.95
CA LEU A 1052 -18.78 -23.26 -46.57
C LEU A 1052 -18.51 -24.63 -45.94
N THR A 1053 -17.52 -24.69 -45.04
CA THR A 1053 -17.11 -25.92 -44.34
C THR A 1053 -17.70 -26.03 -42.92
N SER A 1054 -18.04 -24.92 -42.27
CA SER A 1054 -18.62 -24.91 -40.92
C SER A 1054 -19.79 -23.95 -40.79
N LEU A 1055 -20.93 -24.48 -40.34
CA LEU A 1055 -22.15 -23.72 -40.06
C LEU A 1055 -22.61 -23.95 -38.60
N ARG A 1056 -22.68 -22.88 -37.81
CA ARG A 1056 -23.24 -22.92 -36.45
C ARG A 1056 -24.40 -21.94 -36.33
N LEU A 1057 -25.58 -22.47 -36.03
CA LEU A 1057 -26.81 -21.73 -35.82
C LEU A 1057 -27.37 -22.11 -34.45
N ILE A 1058 -27.12 -21.28 -33.44
CA ILE A 1058 -27.50 -21.56 -32.05
C ILE A 1058 -28.74 -20.74 -31.68
N ARG A 1059 -29.74 -21.37 -31.02
CA ARG A 1059 -31.05 -20.78 -30.64
C ARG A 1059 -32.00 -20.39 -31.79
N PHE A 1060 -31.91 -21.05 -32.94
CA PHE A 1060 -32.83 -20.82 -34.07
C PHE A 1060 -34.06 -21.75 -34.01
N ARG A 1061 -35.27 -21.25 -34.32
CA ARG A 1061 -36.50 -22.06 -34.49
C ARG A 1061 -36.58 -22.72 -35.88
N LEU A 1062 -35.68 -23.65 -36.17
CA LEU A 1062 -35.61 -24.38 -37.45
C LEU A 1062 -36.52 -25.61 -37.44
N THR A 1063 -37.26 -25.84 -38.53
CA THR A 1063 -37.95 -27.13 -38.69
C THR A 1063 -36.97 -28.25 -39.05
N ASP A 1064 -37.30 -29.50 -38.73
CA ASP A 1064 -36.54 -30.68 -39.17
C ASP A 1064 -36.31 -30.70 -40.68
N GLU A 1065 -37.28 -30.22 -41.48
CA GLU A 1065 -37.15 -30.13 -42.93
C GLU A 1065 -36.05 -29.13 -43.36
N VAL A 1066 -35.96 -27.98 -42.70
CA VAL A 1066 -34.87 -27.02 -42.96
C VAL A 1066 -33.53 -27.57 -42.48
N ALA A 1067 -33.48 -28.21 -41.30
CA ALA A 1067 -32.27 -28.86 -40.80
C ALA A 1067 -31.78 -29.97 -41.76
N ARG A 1068 -32.70 -30.75 -42.33
CA ARG A 1068 -32.43 -31.76 -43.37
C ARG A 1068 -31.83 -31.11 -44.61
N ILE A 1069 -32.46 -30.05 -45.12
CA ILE A 1069 -31.97 -29.32 -46.29
C ILE A 1069 -30.57 -28.76 -46.01
N LEU A 1070 -30.31 -28.14 -44.86
CA LEU A 1070 -28.99 -27.59 -44.52
C LEU A 1070 -27.91 -28.67 -44.44
N ALA A 1071 -28.22 -29.83 -43.85
CA ALA A 1071 -27.30 -30.96 -43.78
C ALA A 1071 -27.02 -31.61 -45.15
N GLN A 1072 -27.93 -31.45 -46.12
CA GLN A 1072 -27.82 -32.07 -47.45
C GLN A 1072 -27.40 -31.11 -48.57
N SER A 1073 -27.56 -29.80 -48.40
CA SER A 1073 -27.49 -28.83 -49.50
C SER A 1073 -26.08 -28.35 -49.86
N SER A 1074 -25.09 -28.57 -48.99
CA SER A 1074 -23.70 -28.17 -49.28
C SER A 1074 -22.81 -29.40 -49.53
N ARG A 1075 -22.06 -29.35 -50.63
CA ARG A 1075 -21.09 -30.40 -51.01
C ARG A 1075 -19.75 -30.27 -50.27
N THR A 1076 -19.58 -29.27 -49.41
CA THR A 1076 -18.32 -28.97 -48.70
C THR A 1076 -18.50 -28.80 -47.19
N LEU A 1077 -19.73 -28.85 -46.67
CA LEU A 1077 -20.03 -28.64 -45.26
C LEU A 1077 -19.60 -29.84 -44.40
N GLU A 1078 -18.53 -29.68 -43.62
CA GLU A 1078 -17.98 -30.72 -42.75
C GLU A 1078 -18.48 -30.61 -41.29
N TYR A 1079 -18.88 -29.42 -40.85
CA TYR A 1079 -19.30 -29.16 -39.48
C TYR A 1079 -20.66 -28.43 -39.43
N LEU A 1080 -21.63 -29.02 -38.72
CA LEU A 1080 -22.95 -28.45 -38.50
C LEU A 1080 -23.31 -28.46 -37.02
N ASN A 1081 -23.66 -27.30 -36.46
CA ASN A 1081 -24.15 -27.19 -35.08
C ASN A 1081 -25.47 -26.43 -35.03
N LEU A 1082 -26.52 -27.09 -34.56
CA LEU A 1082 -27.90 -26.59 -34.44
C LEU A 1082 -28.39 -26.61 -32.98
N SER A 1083 -27.47 -26.45 -32.01
CA SER A 1083 -27.77 -26.58 -30.58
C SER A 1083 -28.79 -25.55 -30.08
N ARG A 1084 -29.52 -25.92 -29.02
CA ARG A 1084 -30.56 -25.10 -28.38
C ARG A 1084 -31.68 -24.68 -29.36
N SER A 1085 -31.94 -25.47 -30.40
CA SER A 1085 -33.10 -25.27 -31.29
C SER A 1085 -34.34 -25.92 -30.66
N PRO A 1086 -35.43 -25.17 -30.41
CA PRO A 1086 -36.59 -25.71 -29.70
C PRO A 1086 -37.49 -26.58 -30.59
N THR A 1087 -37.41 -26.45 -31.91
CA THR A 1087 -38.33 -27.08 -32.86
C THR A 1087 -37.80 -28.36 -33.48
N ILE A 1088 -36.50 -28.64 -33.34
CA ILE A 1088 -35.87 -29.84 -33.89
C ILE A 1088 -36.22 -31.06 -33.02
N ASN A 1089 -36.92 -32.02 -33.59
CA ASN A 1089 -37.30 -33.26 -32.92
C ASN A 1089 -36.41 -34.46 -33.26
N GLY A 1090 -35.57 -34.33 -34.29
CA GLY A 1090 -34.59 -35.34 -34.68
C GLY A 1090 -35.02 -36.20 -35.86
N ARG A 1091 -36.26 -36.07 -36.37
CA ARG A 1091 -36.73 -36.78 -37.59
C ARG A 1091 -35.83 -36.55 -38.79
N PHE A 1092 -35.23 -35.37 -38.91
CA PHE A 1092 -34.30 -35.09 -40.00
C PHE A 1092 -33.08 -36.04 -39.99
N LEU A 1093 -32.65 -36.52 -38.82
CA LEU A 1093 -31.54 -37.46 -38.67
C LEU A 1093 -31.84 -38.79 -39.38
N ARG A 1094 -33.12 -39.20 -39.39
CA ARG A 1094 -33.59 -40.38 -40.11
C ARG A 1094 -33.64 -40.18 -41.61
N ASP A 1095 -33.97 -38.99 -42.10
CA ASP A 1095 -34.05 -38.73 -43.54
C ASP A 1095 -32.67 -38.45 -44.17
N VAL A 1096 -31.69 -38.03 -43.35
CA VAL A 1096 -30.27 -37.98 -43.75
C VAL A 1096 -29.72 -39.40 -44.03
N ARG A 1097 -30.33 -40.45 -43.48
CA ARG A 1097 -30.03 -41.89 -43.70
C ARG A 1097 -30.08 -42.33 -45.18
N ASN A 1098 -30.99 -41.76 -45.98
CA ASN A 1098 -31.24 -42.21 -47.35
C ASN A 1098 -30.42 -41.46 -48.41
N SER A 1099 -29.92 -40.26 -48.09
CA SER A 1099 -29.28 -39.37 -49.07
C SER A 1099 -27.76 -39.19 -48.86
N CYS A 1100 -27.19 -39.55 -47.70
CA CYS A 1100 -25.79 -39.26 -47.36
C CYS A 1100 -24.78 -40.38 -47.66
N LYS A 1101 -24.88 -41.05 -48.81
CA LYS A 1101 -23.81 -41.95 -49.24
C LYS A 1101 -22.50 -41.21 -49.60
N GLU A 1102 -22.57 -39.91 -49.90
CA GLU A 1102 -21.43 -39.07 -50.34
C GLU A 1102 -21.37 -37.69 -49.65
N SER A 1103 -22.01 -37.49 -48.48
CA SER A 1103 -21.92 -36.20 -47.77
C SER A 1103 -20.56 -36.02 -47.08
N PRO A 1104 -19.93 -34.83 -47.13
CA PRO A 1104 -18.66 -34.52 -46.44
C PRO A 1104 -18.83 -34.25 -44.94
N LEU A 1105 -20.06 -34.30 -44.40
CA LEU A 1105 -20.33 -33.95 -43.00
C LEU A 1105 -19.60 -34.89 -42.03
N LYS A 1106 -18.68 -34.33 -41.24
CA LYS A 1106 -17.86 -35.03 -40.23
C LYS A 1106 -18.40 -34.83 -38.82
N THR A 1107 -18.93 -33.65 -38.51
CA THR A 1107 -19.38 -33.29 -37.17
C THR A 1107 -20.79 -32.72 -37.17
N LEU A 1108 -21.67 -33.30 -36.34
CA LEU A 1108 -23.04 -32.83 -36.13
C LEU A 1108 -23.33 -32.64 -34.64
N ILE A 1109 -23.71 -31.42 -34.25
CA ILE A 1109 -24.02 -31.10 -32.84
C ILE A 1109 -25.45 -30.59 -32.73
N VAL A 1110 -26.25 -31.28 -31.92
CA VAL A 1110 -27.67 -31.00 -31.64
C VAL A 1110 -27.87 -31.04 -30.11
N ARG A 1111 -27.09 -30.24 -29.39
CA ARG A 1111 -27.04 -30.21 -27.93
C ARG A 1111 -28.19 -29.38 -27.35
N ASN A 1112 -28.81 -29.83 -26.25
CA ASN A 1112 -29.89 -29.14 -25.53
C ASN A 1112 -31.08 -28.74 -26.44
N CYS A 1113 -31.41 -29.55 -27.45
CA CYS A 1113 -32.62 -29.35 -28.26
C CYS A 1113 -33.82 -30.01 -27.55
N LEU A 1114 -34.74 -29.19 -27.04
CA LEU A 1114 -35.80 -29.66 -26.14
C LEU A 1114 -36.77 -30.67 -26.76
N LYS A 1115 -37.02 -30.66 -28.07
CA LYS A 1115 -37.94 -31.62 -28.70
C LYS A 1115 -37.27 -32.90 -29.20
N LEU A 1116 -35.96 -33.04 -29.01
CA LEU A 1116 -35.18 -34.17 -29.53
C LEU A 1116 -35.68 -35.50 -28.93
N GLN A 1117 -36.13 -36.41 -29.80
CA GLN A 1117 -36.74 -37.66 -29.41
C GLN A 1117 -35.72 -38.79 -29.21
N GLU A 1118 -35.87 -39.58 -28.15
CA GLU A 1118 -35.01 -40.73 -27.85
C GLU A 1118 -35.02 -41.76 -29.00
N LYS A 1119 -36.19 -42.02 -29.57
CA LYS A 1119 -36.38 -42.94 -30.69
C LYS A 1119 -35.54 -42.56 -31.92
N GLU A 1120 -35.52 -41.29 -32.29
CA GLU A 1120 -34.80 -40.81 -33.47
C GLU A 1120 -33.27 -40.90 -33.27
N VAL A 1121 -32.79 -40.61 -32.05
CA VAL A 1121 -31.37 -40.77 -31.68
C VAL A 1121 -30.98 -42.26 -31.65
N LEU A 1122 -31.85 -43.14 -31.18
CA LEU A 1122 -31.62 -44.59 -31.19
C LEU A 1122 -31.57 -45.14 -32.63
N GLU A 1123 -32.46 -44.70 -33.51
CA GLU A 1123 -32.44 -45.06 -34.94
C GLU A 1123 -31.17 -44.58 -35.64
N LEU A 1124 -30.66 -43.39 -35.28
CA LEU A 1124 -29.37 -42.88 -35.76
C LEU A 1124 -28.21 -43.78 -35.31
N CYS A 1125 -28.15 -44.16 -34.02
CA CYS A 1125 -27.14 -45.08 -33.49
C CYS A 1125 -27.14 -46.43 -34.23
N ASN A 1126 -28.32 -47.00 -34.43
CA ASN A 1126 -28.48 -48.26 -35.16
C ASN A 1126 -28.05 -48.13 -36.64
N SER A 1127 -28.25 -46.95 -37.24
CA SER A 1127 -27.83 -46.68 -38.63
C SER A 1127 -26.31 -46.55 -38.75
N LEU A 1128 -25.64 -45.93 -37.76
CA LEU A 1128 -24.18 -45.85 -37.70
C LEU A 1128 -23.53 -47.23 -37.56
N ILE A 1129 -24.09 -48.10 -36.71
CA ILE A 1129 -23.65 -49.50 -36.53
C ILE A 1129 -23.74 -50.29 -37.85
N LYS A 1130 -24.80 -50.06 -38.64
CA LYS A 1130 -24.97 -50.69 -39.97
C LYS A 1130 -24.00 -50.17 -41.05
N GLY A 1131 -23.10 -49.24 -40.72
CA GLY A 1131 -22.11 -48.68 -41.65
C GLY A 1131 -22.61 -47.53 -42.52
N ASN A 1132 -23.79 -46.97 -42.24
CA ASN A 1132 -24.26 -45.74 -42.88
C ASN A 1132 -23.50 -44.52 -42.30
N PHE A 1133 -23.51 -43.37 -43.00
CA PHE A 1133 -22.77 -42.15 -42.62
C PHE A 1133 -21.24 -42.35 -42.50
N LYS A 1134 -20.59 -42.70 -43.62
CA LYS A 1134 -19.14 -43.01 -43.65
C LYS A 1134 -18.23 -41.83 -43.28
N SER A 1135 -18.67 -40.59 -43.47
CA SER A 1135 -17.86 -39.39 -43.21
C SER A 1135 -17.99 -38.85 -41.78
N ILE A 1136 -19.07 -39.19 -41.08
CA ILE A 1136 -19.29 -38.71 -39.71
C ILE A 1136 -18.25 -39.32 -38.77
N ARG A 1137 -17.72 -38.48 -37.89
CA ARG A 1137 -16.73 -38.80 -36.85
C ARG A 1137 -17.17 -38.33 -35.47
N HIS A 1138 -17.99 -37.28 -35.38
CA HIS A 1138 -18.45 -36.75 -34.11
C HIS A 1138 -19.93 -36.37 -34.13
N ILE A 1139 -20.69 -36.87 -33.16
CA ILE A 1139 -22.08 -36.50 -32.94
C ILE A 1139 -22.25 -36.15 -31.46
N ASP A 1140 -22.88 -35.01 -31.16
CA ASP A 1140 -23.25 -34.63 -29.81
C ASP A 1140 -24.77 -34.37 -29.73
N VAL A 1141 -25.46 -35.17 -28.94
CA VAL A 1141 -26.90 -35.12 -28.67
C VAL A 1141 -27.19 -34.89 -27.18
N SER A 1142 -26.19 -34.44 -26.43
CA SER A 1142 -26.29 -34.23 -24.98
C SER A 1142 -27.41 -33.26 -24.64
N ASN A 1143 -28.18 -33.56 -23.61
CA ASN A 1143 -29.32 -32.74 -23.23
C ASN A 1143 -29.46 -32.70 -21.71
N LYS A 1144 -29.32 -31.49 -21.13
CA LYS A 1144 -29.43 -31.27 -19.69
C LYS A 1144 -30.78 -31.73 -19.11
N ARG A 1145 -31.86 -31.71 -19.90
CA ARG A 1145 -33.22 -32.10 -19.48
C ARG A 1145 -33.68 -33.48 -20.00
N GLY A 1146 -32.74 -34.30 -20.48
CA GLY A 1146 -33.04 -35.58 -21.08
C GLY A 1146 -33.75 -35.48 -22.44
N LEU A 1147 -34.01 -36.63 -23.05
CA LEU A 1147 -34.67 -36.75 -24.37
C LEU A 1147 -36.17 -37.02 -24.22
N VAL A 1148 -36.96 -36.72 -25.23
CA VAL A 1148 -38.40 -37.01 -25.23
C VAL A 1148 -38.64 -38.48 -25.60
N SER A 1149 -39.27 -39.26 -24.71
CA SER A 1149 -39.68 -40.65 -24.96
C SER A 1149 -41.01 -40.74 -25.73
N ASP A 1150 -41.34 -41.93 -26.23
CA ASP A 1150 -42.55 -42.18 -27.04
C ASP A 1150 -43.87 -41.90 -26.27
N ASP A 1151 -43.85 -41.90 -24.93
CA ASP A 1151 -44.98 -41.53 -24.06
C ASP A 1151 -45.00 -40.03 -23.68
N GLY A 1152 -44.13 -39.21 -24.29
CA GLY A 1152 -44.02 -37.77 -24.05
C GLY A 1152 -43.23 -37.37 -22.81
N LYS A 1153 -42.71 -38.34 -22.03
CA LYS A 1153 -41.91 -38.06 -20.82
C LYS A 1153 -40.44 -37.75 -21.14
N ARG A 1154 -39.70 -37.25 -20.15
CA ARG A 1154 -38.26 -36.96 -20.24
C ARG A 1154 -37.43 -38.17 -19.78
N SER A 1155 -36.55 -38.65 -20.65
CA SER A 1155 -35.63 -39.77 -20.42
C SER A 1155 -34.21 -39.27 -20.17
N TYR A 1156 -33.71 -39.47 -18.95
CA TYR A 1156 -32.36 -39.09 -18.52
C TYR A 1156 -31.35 -40.25 -18.53
N LYS A 1157 -31.81 -41.46 -18.85
CA LYS A 1157 -30.97 -42.66 -19.00
C LYS A 1157 -31.35 -43.43 -20.27
N PRO A 1158 -31.29 -42.78 -21.46
CA PRO A 1158 -31.66 -43.45 -22.69
C PRO A 1158 -30.69 -44.60 -22.98
N LYS A 1159 -31.25 -45.75 -23.39
CA LYS A 1159 -30.46 -46.98 -23.61
C LYS A 1159 -29.98 -47.03 -25.05
N PHE A 1160 -28.85 -46.40 -25.32
CA PHE A 1160 -28.20 -46.48 -26.63
C PHE A 1160 -27.20 -47.64 -26.70
N PRO A 1161 -27.04 -48.29 -27.87
CA PRO A 1161 -26.07 -49.37 -28.08
C PRO A 1161 -24.64 -48.81 -28.22
N LEU A 1162 -24.18 -48.00 -27.26
CA LEU A 1162 -22.90 -47.28 -27.31
C LEU A 1162 -21.70 -48.23 -27.36
N GLN A 1163 -21.76 -49.33 -26.61
CA GLN A 1163 -20.69 -50.34 -26.59
C GLN A 1163 -20.56 -51.05 -27.94
N LYS A 1164 -21.69 -51.46 -28.53
CA LYS A 1164 -21.73 -52.07 -29.87
C LYS A 1164 -21.34 -51.07 -30.97
N LEU A 1165 -21.71 -49.79 -30.83
CA LEU A 1165 -21.27 -48.73 -31.73
C LEU A 1165 -19.76 -48.52 -31.67
N LYS A 1166 -19.15 -48.56 -30.48
CA LYS A 1166 -17.71 -48.42 -30.27
C LYS A 1166 -16.91 -49.61 -30.84
N GLU A 1167 -17.47 -50.82 -30.78
CA GLU A 1167 -16.88 -52.04 -31.34
C GLU A 1167 -16.92 -52.05 -32.88
N GLU A 1168 -18.07 -51.70 -33.48
CA GLU A 1168 -18.29 -51.77 -34.94
C GLU A 1168 -17.81 -50.51 -35.70
N ARG A 1169 -17.77 -49.34 -35.05
CA ARG A 1169 -17.36 -48.04 -35.61
C ARG A 1169 -16.54 -47.24 -34.59
N SER A 1170 -15.32 -47.70 -34.30
CA SER A 1170 -14.38 -47.04 -33.38
C SER A 1170 -13.93 -45.64 -33.83
N ASP A 1171 -14.16 -45.29 -35.10
CA ASP A 1171 -13.88 -43.98 -35.70
C ASP A 1171 -14.93 -42.90 -35.38
N VAL A 1172 -16.06 -43.27 -34.76
CA VAL A 1172 -17.17 -42.37 -34.44
C VAL A 1172 -17.28 -42.13 -32.94
N THR A 1173 -17.26 -40.86 -32.54
CA THR A 1173 -17.50 -40.42 -31.17
C THR A 1173 -18.93 -39.91 -31.05
N LEU A 1174 -19.75 -40.57 -30.23
CA LEU A 1174 -21.09 -40.10 -29.86
C LEU A 1174 -21.05 -39.59 -28.41
N VAL A 1175 -21.35 -38.32 -28.22
CA VAL A 1175 -21.49 -37.67 -26.92
C VAL A 1175 -22.98 -37.55 -26.60
N ALA A 1176 -23.38 -38.13 -25.47
CA ALA A 1176 -24.78 -38.26 -25.08
C ALA A 1176 -24.87 -38.15 -23.54
N GLU A 1177 -24.52 -36.97 -23.02
CA GLU A 1177 -24.54 -36.68 -21.59
C GLU A 1177 -25.94 -36.18 -21.15
N PHE A 1178 -26.53 -36.88 -20.17
CA PHE A 1178 -27.84 -36.57 -19.61
C PHE A 1178 -27.73 -36.59 -18.06
N PRO A 1179 -27.54 -35.42 -17.42
CA PRO A 1179 -27.42 -35.34 -15.96
C PRO A 1179 -28.73 -35.76 -15.26
N SER A 1180 -28.67 -36.57 -14.21
CA SER A 1180 -29.86 -36.93 -13.43
C SER A 1180 -30.28 -35.82 -12.48
N LEU A 1181 -31.58 -35.51 -12.42
CA LEU A 1181 -32.17 -34.65 -11.38
C LEU A 1181 -31.78 -35.20 -10.00
N TRP A 1182 -31.17 -34.37 -9.14
CA TRP A 1182 -30.81 -34.56 -7.72
C TRP A 1182 -29.29 -34.60 -7.42
N SER A 1183 -28.63 -33.45 -7.57
CA SER A 1183 -27.54 -33.01 -6.67
C SER A 1183 -27.33 -31.50 -6.83
N VAL A 1184 -27.90 -30.68 -5.96
CA VAL A 1184 -27.74 -29.20 -5.98
C VAL A 1184 -26.95 -28.73 -4.75
N LYS A 1185 -25.80 -29.35 -4.44
CA LYS A 1185 -24.93 -28.83 -3.36
C LYS A 1185 -23.44 -28.69 -3.67
N ASP A 1186 -22.93 -29.25 -4.77
CA ASP A 1186 -21.50 -29.16 -5.09
C ASP A 1186 -21.27 -28.69 -6.52
N TYR A 1187 -21.42 -27.40 -6.78
CA TYR A 1187 -20.76 -26.72 -7.91
C TYR A 1187 -20.45 -25.27 -7.52
N PRO A 1188 -19.29 -24.71 -7.92
CA PRO A 1188 -18.99 -23.31 -7.71
C PRO A 1188 -20.03 -22.44 -8.43
N VAL A 1189 -20.50 -21.41 -7.71
CA VAL A 1189 -21.46 -20.40 -8.13
C VAL A 1189 -20.99 -19.71 -9.42
N CYS A 1190 -21.35 -20.24 -10.59
CA CYS A 1190 -21.09 -19.63 -11.92
C CYS A 1190 -22.02 -20.13 -13.05
N HIS A 1191 -23.13 -20.85 -12.78
CA HIS A 1191 -23.97 -21.43 -13.85
C HIS A 1191 -25.50 -21.29 -13.66
N GLU A 1192 -25.99 -20.28 -12.93
CA GLU A 1192 -27.44 -20.00 -12.82
C GLU A 1192 -28.08 -19.62 -14.18
N GLU A 1193 -27.30 -19.02 -15.10
CA GLU A 1193 -27.80 -18.51 -16.40
C GLU A 1193 -28.33 -19.60 -17.36
N ASP A 1194 -27.75 -20.82 -17.32
CA ASP A 1194 -28.10 -21.90 -18.27
C ASP A 1194 -29.44 -22.58 -17.93
N ASP A 1195 -29.86 -22.55 -16.66
CA ASP A 1195 -31.08 -23.21 -16.18
C ASP A 1195 -32.33 -22.31 -16.30
N GLU A 1196 -32.16 -20.99 -16.14
CA GLU A 1196 -33.19 -19.98 -16.35
C GLU A 1196 -33.53 -19.85 -17.86
N GLU A 1197 -32.51 -19.92 -18.72
CA GLU A 1197 -32.63 -19.91 -20.18
C GLU A 1197 -33.38 -21.15 -20.73
N LEU A 1198 -33.22 -22.32 -20.12
CA LEU A 1198 -33.99 -23.51 -20.48
C LEU A 1198 -35.45 -23.42 -20.00
N ARG A 1199 -35.76 -22.63 -18.97
CA ARG A 1199 -37.14 -22.37 -18.50
C ARG A 1199 -37.89 -21.40 -19.44
N GLU A 1200 -37.23 -20.37 -19.97
CA GLU A 1200 -37.84 -19.46 -20.96
C GLU A 1200 -38.33 -20.19 -22.23
N ILE A 1201 -37.57 -21.21 -22.68
CA ILE A 1201 -37.95 -22.00 -23.86
C ILE A 1201 -39.18 -22.87 -23.59
N GLU A 1202 -39.35 -23.39 -22.37
CA GLU A 1202 -40.52 -24.19 -21.95
C GLU A 1202 -41.76 -23.32 -21.71
N MET A 1203 -41.61 -22.14 -21.09
CA MET A 1203 -42.75 -21.24 -20.83
C MET A 1203 -43.44 -20.76 -22.12
N MET A 1204 -42.73 -20.74 -23.24
CA MET A 1204 -43.30 -20.41 -24.56
C MET A 1204 -43.82 -21.64 -25.33
N GLU A 1205 -43.66 -22.87 -24.82
CA GLU A 1205 -44.27 -24.09 -25.39
C GLU A 1205 -45.76 -24.21 -25.01
N ASP A 1206 -46.16 -23.75 -23.82
CA ASP A 1206 -47.56 -23.78 -23.35
C ASP A 1206 -48.47 -22.85 -24.17
N ASP A 1207 -47.93 -21.75 -24.71
CA ASP A 1207 -48.68 -20.81 -25.56
C ASP A 1207 -48.91 -21.33 -26.99
N ALA A 1208 -48.04 -22.20 -27.50
CA ALA A 1208 -48.09 -22.71 -28.89
C ALA A 1208 -48.92 -23.99 -29.06
N SER A 1209 -49.32 -24.66 -27.97
CA SER A 1209 -50.24 -25.81 -28.01
C SER A 1209 -51.72 -25.43 -28.18
N SER A 1210 -52.05 -24.14 -28.26
CA SER A 1210 -53.43 -23.65 -28.38
C SER A 1210 -53.92 -23.42 -29.82
N SER A 1211 -53.10 -23.69 -30.84
CA SER A 1211 -53.50 -23.54 -32.25
C SER A 1211 -53.10 -24.76 -33.08
N ASP A 1212 -53.90 -25.82 -32.99
CA ASP A 1212 -54.23 -26.74 -34.11
C ASP A 1212 -54.97 -27.97 -33.57
N ALA A 1213 -56.27 -27.82 -33.31
CA ALA A 1213 -57.22 -28.92 -33.28
C ALA A 1213 -58.63 -28.39 -33.57
N SER A 1214 -58.96 -28.22 -34.84
CA SER A 1214 -60.34 -28.05 -35.31
C SER A 1214 -60.73 -29.24 -36.20
N SER A 1215 -61.59 -30.10 -35.65
CA SER A 1215 -62.58 -30.96 -36.34
C SER A 1215 -63.23 -31.78 -35.22
N SER A 1216 -64.53 -31.91 -35.05
CA SER A 1216 -65.71 -31.58 -35.85
C SER A 1216 -66.90 -31.92 -34.96
N ASP A 1217 -67.88 -31.04 -34.94
CA ASP A 1217 -69.33 -31.28 -34.88
C ASP A 1217 -69.92 -32.37 -33.96
N ASP A 1218 -70.81 -31.88 -33.10
CA ASP A 1218 -72.21 -32.30 -32.91
C ASP A 1218 -72.64 -33.01 -31.62
N GLU A 1219 -73.71 -32.40 -31.08
CA GLU A 1219 -74.76 -32.90 -30.17
C GLU A 1219 -74.38 -33.15 -28.70
N SER A 1220 -75.16 -32.78 -27.67
CA SER A 1220 -76.47 -32.13 -27.54
C SER A 1220 -76.72 -31.90 -26.04
N SER A 1221 -77.69 -31.02 -25.75
CA SER A 1221 -78.58 -30.98 -24.58
C SER A 1221 -78.02 -30.71 -23.16
N ASP A 1222 -78.43 -29.53 -22.69
CA ASP A 1222 -79.32 -29.31 -21.53
C ASP A 1222 -78.78 -29.27 -20.09
N ASP A 1223 -78.96 -28.06 -19.54
CA ASP A 1223 -79.69 -27.74 -18.31
C ASP A 1223 -78.99 -27.66 -16.94
N GLU A 1224 -79.21 -26.47 -16.35
CA GLU A 1224 -79.50 -26.18 -14.94
C GLU A 1224 -78.37 -26.42 -13.93
N SER A 1225 -78.12 -25.60 -12.90
CA SER A 1225 -78.71 -24.37 -12.38
C SER A 1225 -77.73 -23.86 -11.31
N SER A 1226 -77.74 -22.56 -11.02
CA SER A 1226 -78.07 -21.99 -9.69
C SER A 1226 -76.87 -21.73 -8.76
N ASP A 1227 -76.67 -20.43 -8.55
CA ASP A 1227 -76.73 -19.75 -7.25
C ASP A 1227 -75.50 -19.77 -6.32
N ASP A 1228 -74.90 -18.56 -6.28
CA ASP A 1228 -74.91 -17.65 -5.13
C ASP A 1228 -73.85 -17.68 -4.03
N GLU A 1229 -73.36 -16.45 -3.83
CA GLU A 1229 -73.16 -15.71 -2.57
C GLU A 1229 -72.04 -16.17 -1.61
N SER A 1230 -71.02 -15.30 -1.48
CA SER A 1230 -70.83 -14.42 -0.30
C SER A 1230 -69.95 -15.10 0.74
N SER A 1231 -69.16 -14.46 1.60
CA SER A 1231 -68.85 -13.08 1.90
C SER A 1231 -67.56 -13.11 2.75
N GLU A 1232 -66.89 -11.97 2.78
CA GLU A 1232 -66.27 -11.32 3.95
C GLU A 1232 -65.30 -12.05 4.92
N ASP A 1233 -64.25 -11.26 5.19
CA ASP A 1233 -63.67 -10.93 6.48
C ASP A 1233 -62.63 -11.83 7.17
N ASP A 1234 -61.50 -11.16 7.36
CA ASP A 1234 -60.87 -10.84 8.66
C ASP A 1234 -59.48 -11.42 8.95
N LEU A 1235 -58.57 -10.43 9.09
CA LEU A 1235 -57.52 -10.27 10.10
C LEU A 1235 -56.41 -11.33 10.24
N GLY A 1236 -55.17 -10.85 10.06
CA GLY A 1236 -53.92 -11.48 10.48
C GLY A 1236 -52.71 -10.79 9.90
#